data_AF-A0A939T5E0-F1
#
_entry.id   AF-A0A939T5E0-F1
#
_cell.length_a   1.000
_cell.length_b   1.000
_cell.length_c   1.000
_cell.angle_alpha   90.00
_cell.angle_beta   90.00
_cell.angle_gamma   90.00
#
_symmetry.space_group_name_H-M   'P 1'
#
loop_
_entity.id
_entity.type
_entity.pdbx_description
1 polymer ?
#
loop_
_entity_poly.entity_id
_entity_poly.type
_entity_poly.pdbx_seq_one_letter_code
_entity_poly.pdbx_strand_id
1 'polypeptide(L)'
;MSSGVLVGAAVVPSFFDGTAVPATRTGAETAATVTTEALPTWQVDGVVWSMATVGNTVYATGSFTKARPPGTSPGDAKEVARGNVLAFDITTGNLITSFNHTLNAQGRRIVASPDGKRVYVGGDFTAVDGKEHKRIAAFDTATGKLVDGFAPQASARVSGIAATDSTVYFGGNFFNVNGKSRTRLAAVKASNGANLDAWKPTVDDEVMALAVAPGDKRVIIGGKFQHLNGENKVGVGAVDATSAAMAAWTSRPVPTRLDPKSAMSYVTDLRVQGDTVFGAADGEGYHWYDGRFAAKAENGDLVWLDNCYGATYGIFPQGQSVYSVSHAHDCSSLGAFGETVPTTWHRALAETANATGTDHALPGSNSNYHGQPVPSLLPWEPKLGVGSFTKQYQAAWAVTGNAKYVALGGEFPSVNGKKQTGLTRFGFPPPPKPVVVASDTFGRSVKSGFGSATTGGAWTDAGAKGATSVSGGAGKVKLAKKGYNAGAYLTGVKSQNTELTFKLSTDKAGSGSGIAVWGVGRNVRGAGDYRARVRLAGNQVYLQLSRSDNKNVESVVVKEQAVKGLTYKPGQGLRLKLQVTGSSPTTLRAKVWADGKAEPAAWQLSGTDTTPGLQAAGGLGVRAYLGRTSAAPATISVDGVYAVQPR
;
A
#
# COMPACT_ATOMS: atom_id res chain seq x y z
N MET A 1 -36.80 74.23 12.62
CA MET A 1 -37.47 73.93 11.34
C MET A 1 -36.80 72.71 10.71
N SER A 2 -37.58 71.91 10.00
CA SER A 2 -37.40 70.50 9.71
C SER A 2 -36.20 70.11 8.80
N SER A 3 -35.96 68.79 8.80
CA SER A 3 -35.62 67.95 7.62
C SER A 3 -34.17 67.49 7.43
N GLY A 4 -33.90 66.28 7.96
CA GLY A 4 -33.30 65.09 7.32
C GLY A 4 -32.06 65.14 6.42
N VAL A 5 -31.02 64.37 6.81
CA VAL A 5 -30.09 63.66 5.88
C VAL A 5 -29.76 62.29 6.48
N LEU A 6 -29.85 61.25 5.63
CA LEU A 6 -29.50 59.84 5.91
C LEU A 6 -28.02 59.56 5.60
N VAL A 7 -27.39 58.77 6.49
CA VAL A 7 -26.42 57.67 6.32
C VAL A 7 -25.08 57.89 5.59
N GLY A 8 -24.01 57.57 6.33
CA GLY A 8 -22.72 57.10 5.80
C GLY A 8 -21.90 56.46 6.93
N ALA A 9 -22.26 55.26 7.39
CA ALA A 9 -21.48 54.50 8.35
C ALA A 9 -20.44 53.65 7.62
N ALA A 10 -19.15 53.88 7.93
CA ALA A 10 -18.04 53.11 7.41
C ALA A 10 -18.12 51.66 7.92
N VAL A 11 -18.20 50.70 7.00
CA VAL A 11 -18.00 49.27 7.29
C VAL A 11 -16.51 48.98 7.12
N VAL A 12 -15.85 48.69 8.23
CA VAL A 12 -14.49 48.12 8.27
C VAL A 12 -14.60 46.67 7.77
N PRO A 13 -13.77 46.21 6.81
CA PRO A 13 -13.82 44.82 6.38
C PRO A 13 -13.25 43.92 7.48
N SER A 14 -14.11 43.02 7.96
CA SER A 14 -13.81 41.96 8.92
C SER A 14 -12.86 40.94 8.28
N PHE A 15 -11.76 40.63 8.97
CA PHE A 15 -10.92 39.47 8.69
C PHE A 15 -11.72 38.19 9.01
N PHE A 16 -11.90 37.32 8.03
CA PHE A 16 -12.41 35.97 8.28
C PHE A 16 -11.24 35.08 8.74
N ASP A 17 -11.21 34.78 10.04
CA ASP A 17 -10.47 33.66 10.61
C ASP A 17 -11.12 32.35 10.13
N GLY A 18 -10.40 31.61 9.29
CA GLY A 18 -10.79 30.25 8.92
C GLY A 18 -10.45 29.28 10.06
N THR A 19 -11.40 29.02 10.95
CA THR A 19 -11.24 28.02 12.02
C THR A 19 -11.28 26.61 11.43
N ALA A 20 -10.17 25.88 11.49
CA ALA A 20 -10.10 24.46 11.17
C ALA A 20 -10.90 23.62 12.18
N VAL A 21 -11.60 22.59 11.69
CA VAL A 21 -12.40 21.67 12.52
C VAL A 21 -11.45 20.69 13.23
N PRO A 22 -11.46 20.58 14.57
CA PRO A 22 -10.62 19.62 15.28
C PRO A 22 -11.21 18.20 15.18
N ALA A 23 -10.42 17.25 14.70
CA ALA A 23 -10.80 15.83 14.66
C ALA A 23 -10.60 15.16 16.03
N THR A 24 -11.66 14.52 16.53
CA THR A 24 -11.65 13.67 17.73
C THR A 24 -10.83 12.39 17.49
N ARG A 25 -9.92 12.08 18.42
CA ARG A 25 -9.08 10.87 18.41
C ARG A 25 -9.91 9.62 18.74
N THR A 26 -10.05 8.72 17.77
CA THR A 26 -10.25 7.28 18.02
C THR A 26 -8.93 6.59 17.74
N GLY A 27 -8.42 5.77 18.69
CA GLY A 27 -7.10 5.13 18.65
C GLY A 27 -6.72 4.61 17.26
N ALA A 28 -5.83 5.33 16.59
CA ALA A 28 -5.35 5.00 15.26
C ALA A 28 -4.19 4.01 15.41
N GLU A 29 -4.35 2.84 14.79
CA GLU A 29 -3.23 1.99 14.39
C GLU A 29 -2.23 2.89 13.64
N THR A 30 -0.96 2.94 14.07
CA THR A 30 0.05 3.76 13.41
C THR A 30 0.17 3.35 11.94
N ALA A 31 0.13 4.32 11.02
CA ALA A 31 0.18 4.05 9.59
C ALA A 31 1.43 3.20 9.25
N ALA A 32 1.22 2.04 8.63
CA ALA A 32 2.30 1.11 8.33
C ALA A 32 3.22 1.69 7.23
N THR A 33 4.53 1.53 7.39
CA THR A 33 5.52 1.87 6.37
C THR A 33 6.19 0.63 5.78
N VAL A 34 6.83 0.78 4.62
CA VAL A 34 7.81 -0.20 4.14
C VAL A 34 8.98 -0.34 5.14
N THR A 35 9.73 -1.43 5.06
CA THR A 35 10.93 -1.61 5.88
C THR A 35 12.03 -0.63 5.47
N THR A 36 13.04 -0.45 6.33
CA THR A 36 14.28 0.24 5.96
C THR A 36 15.28 -0.70 5.27
N GLU A 37 14.98 -1.99 5.10
CA GLU A 37 15.85 -2.94 4.41
C GLU A 37 15.79 -2.71 2.90
N ALA A 38 16.89 -2.19 2.34
CA ALA A 38 17.04 -1.99 0.91
C ALA A 38 17.09 -3.33 0.18
N LEU A 39 16.19 -3.52 -0.79
CA LEU A 39 16.13 -4.71 -1.62
C LEU A 39 17.04 -4.56 -2.85
N PRO A 40 17.64 -5.65 -3.35
CA PRO A 40 18.45 -5.63 -4.57
C PRO A 40 17.70 -4.95 -5.72
N THR A 41 18.34 -3.96 -6.33
CA THR A 41 17.80 -3.15 -7.41
C THR A 41 18.93 -2.82 -8.39
N TRP A 42 18.64 -2.81 -9.69
CA TRP A 42 19.58 -2.29 -10.68
C TRP A 42 19.99 -0.85 -10.37
N GLN A 43 21.20 -0.50 -10.75
CA GLN A 43 21.88 0.76 -10.41
C GLN A 43 22.16 1.58 -11.68
N VAL A 44 22.30 2.89 -11.56
CA VAL A 44 22.74 3.79 -12.65
C VAL A 44 24.12 4.39 -12.38
N ASP A 45 24.74 4.96 -13.41
CA ASP A 45 26.03 5.68 -13.35
C ASP A 45 25.88 7.21 -13.20
N GLY A 46 24.68 7.69 -12.95
CA GLY A 46 24.39 9.12 -12.79
C GLY A 46 23.23 9.38 -11.84
N VAL A 47 22.33 10.30 -12.22
CA VAL A 47 21.23 10.76 -11.38
C VAL A 47 19.87 10.43 -11.99
N VAL A 48 18.94 9.93 -11.17
CA VAL A 48 17.52 9.78 -11.52
C VAL A 48 16.72 10.93 -10.91
N TRP A 49 16.08 11.76 -11.73
CA TRP A 49 15.28 12.91 -11.26
C TRP A 49 13.79 12.63 -11.15
N SER A 50 13.26 11.66 -11.88
CA SER A 50 11.84 11.36 -11.85
C SER A 50 11.56 9.90 -12.12
N MET A 51 10.54 9.38 -11.45
CA MET A 51 10.05 8.02 -11.63
C MET A 51 8.52 7.98 -11.61
N ALA A 52 7.98 6.99 -12.31
CA ALA A 52 6.56 6.66 -12.29
C ALA A 52 6.39 5.13 -12.27
N THR A 53 5.42 4.64 -11.49
CA THR A 53 5.09 3.22 -11.42
C THR A 53 3.80 2.92 -12.18
N VAL A 54 3.82 1.89 -13.03
CA VAL A 54 2.64 1.29 -13.65
C VAL A 54 2.61 -0.19 -13.28
N GLY A 55 1.66 -0.58 -12.44
CA GLY A 55 1.59 -1.94 -11.89
C GLY A 55 2.86 -2.30 -11.11
N ASN A 56 3.69 -3.18 -11.68
CA ASN A 56 4.98 -3.59 -11.10
C ASN A 56 6.18 -2.94 -11.81
N THR A 57 5.98 -2.20 -12.89
CA THR A 57 7.09 -1.59 -13.64
C THR A 57 7.30 -0.15 -13.18
N VAL A 58 8.52 0.16 -12.78
CA VAL A 58 8.97 1.54 -12.52
C VAL A 58 9.72 2.03 -13.74
N TYR A 59 9.27 3.14 -14.31
CA TYR A 59 9.98 3.87 -15.34
C TYR A 59 10.74 5.02 -14.70
N ALA A 60 12.01 5.16 -15.02
CA ALA A 60 12.91 6.14 -14.42
C ALA A 60 13.59 6.96 -15.52
N THR A 61 13.70 8.28 -15.30
CA THR A 61 14.41 9.18 -16.20
C THR A 61 15.35 10.11 -15.44
N GLY A 62 16.41 10.54 -16.10
CA GLY A 62 17.56 11.13 -15.43
C GLY A 62 18.63 11.65 -16.37
N SER A 63 19.84 11.78 -15.82
CA SER A 63 21.10 11.94 -16.56
C SER A 63 22.00 10.78 -16.19
N PHE A 64 22.06 9.79 -17.06
CA PHE A 64 22.86 8.58 -16.90
C PHE A 64 23.06 7.94 -18.27
N THR A 65 24.13 7.17 -18.41
CA THR A 65 24.48 6.51 -19.68
C THR A 65 24.46 5.00 -19.58
N LYS A 66 24.48 4.45 -18.36
CA LYS A 66 24.55 3.01 -18.12
C LYS A 66 23.70 2.59 -16.93
N ALA A 67 23.31 1.32 -16.95
CA ALA A 67 22.72 0.62 -15.83
C ALA A 67 23.46 -0.69 -15.56
N ARG A 68 23.44 -1.15 -14.31
CA ARG A 68 24.12 -2.39 -13.90
C ARG A 68 23.37 -3.17 -12.83
N PRO A 69 23.54 -4.50 -12.73
CA PRO A 69 22.90 -5.29 -11.69
C PRO A 69 23.26 -4.84 -10.26
N PRO A 70 22.46 -5.20 -9.24
CA PRO A 70 22.83 -4.97 -7.85
C PRO A 70 24.15 -5.69 -7.50
N GLY A 71 24.99 -5.04 -6.69
CA GLY A 71 26.24 -5.61 -6.19
C GLY A 71 27.42 -5.61 -7.18
N THR A 72 27.25 -5.11 -8.41
CA THR A 72 28.35 -4.98 -9.37
C THR A 72 29.03 -3.61 -9.30
N SER A 73 30.33 -3.58 -9.55
CA SER A 73 31.14 -2.36 -9.62
C SER A 73 30.90 -1.59 -10.93
N PRO A 74 31.15 -0.27 -10.97
CA PRO A 74 31.23 0.46 -12.23
C PRO A 74 32.26 -0.16 -13.18
N GLY A 75 31.93 -0.26 -14.47
CA GLY A 75 32.76 -0.87 -15.51
C GLY A 75 32.71 -2.41 -15.59
N ASP A 76 31.86 -3.07 -14.80
CA ASP A 76 31.64 -4.52 -14.88
C ASP A 76 31.10 -4.94 -16.27
N ALA A 77 31.45 -6.14 -16.74
CA ALA A 77 31.01 -6.65 -18.04
C ALA A 77 29.47 -6.81 -18.16
N LYS A 78 28.74 -6.80 -17.03
CA LYS A 78 27.27 -6.84 -16.96
C LYS A 78 26.62 -5.46 -17.05
N GLU A 79 27.39 -4.38 -17.15
CA GLU A 79 26.84 -3.06 -17.45
C GLU A 79 26.17 -3.06 -18.83
N VAL A 80 25.04 -2.36 -18.94
CA VAL A 80 24.34 -2.16 -20.20
C VAL A 80 24.11 -0.66 -20.43
N ALA A 81 24.15 -0.23 -21.69
CA ALA A 81 23.85 1.15 -22.05
C ALA A 81 22.37 1.47 -21.74
N ARG A 82 22.11 2.60 -21.10
CA ARG A 82 20.77 3.19 -20.90
C ARG A 82 20.91 4.69 -20.97
N GLY A 83 20.45 5.30 -22.06
CA GLY A 83 20.57 6.73 -22.27
C GLY A 83 19.41 7.49 -21.64
N ASN A 84 19.60 7.96 -20.40
CA ASN A 84 18.71 8.88 -19.68
C ASN A 84 17.28 8.38 -19.38
N VAL A 85 16.94 7.15 -19.78
CA VAL A 85 15.67 6.50 -19.44
C VAL A 85 15.86 4.99 -19.29
N LEU A 86 15.18 4.38 -18.33
CA LEU A 86 15.14 2.93 -18.14
C LEU A 86 13.83 2.51 -17.46
N ALA A 87 13.57 1.20 -17.42
CA ALA A 87 12.51 0.64 -16.59
C ALA A 87 13.01 -0.59 -15.81
N PHE A 88 12.46 -0.83 -14.62
CA PHE A 88 12.75 -2.02 -13.80
C PHE A 88 11.48 -2.55 -13.13
N ASP A 89 11.45 -3.84 -12.80
CA ASP A 89 10.36 -4.44 -12.03
C ASP A 89 10.57 -4.17 -10.53
N ILE A 90 9.60 -3.54 -9.87
CA ILE A 90 9.68 -3.12 -8.46
C ILE A 90 9.65 -4.29 -7.48
N THR A 91 9.21 -5.48 -7.91
CA THR A 91 9.14 -6.67 -7.05
C THR A 91 10.47 -7.41 -6.99
N THR A 92 11.20 -7.42 -8.11
CA THR A 92 12.49 -8.11 -8.26
C THR A 92 13.69 -7.18 -8.24
N GLY A 93 13.50 -5.92 -8.63
CA GLY A 93 14.55 -4.92 -8.84
C GLY A 93 15.26 -5.07 -10.19
N ASN A 94 14.85 -6.01 -11.04
CA ASN A 94 15.50 -6.32 -12.30
C ASN A 94 15.12 -5.31 -13.40
N LEU A 95 16.10 -4.93 -14.22
CA LEU A 95 15.89 -4.13 -15.42
C LEU A 95 14.92 -4.83 -16.38
N ILE A 96 13.95 -4.07 -16.91
CA ILE A 96 13.10 -4.49 -18.02
C ILE A 96 13.90 -4.29 -19.31
N THR A 97 14.47 -5.37 -19.82
CA THR A 97 15.40 -5.31 -20.96
C THR A 97 14.72 -4.95 -22.28
N SER A 98 13.42 -5.23 -22.42
CA SER A 98 12.61 -4.85 -23.59
C SER A 98 12.36 -3.35 -23.70
N PHE A 99 12.43 -2.61 -22.58
CA PHE A 99 12.38 -1.16 -22.58
C PHE A 99 13.81 -0.60 -22.69
N ASN A 100 14.25 -0.39 -23.93
CA ASN A 100 15.61 0.01 -24.26
C ASN A 100 15.60 1.21 -25.21
N HIS A 101 15.48 2.39 -24.63
CA HIS A 101 15.42 3.67 -25.35
C HIS A 101 16.57 4.59 -24.94
N THR A 102 16.90 5.53 -25.81
CA THR A 102 17.88 6.58 -25.57
C THR A 102 17.27 7.95 -25.79
N LEU A 103 17.26 8.79 -24.75
CA LEU A 103 17.05 10.23 -24.88
C LEU A 103 18.41 10.88 -25.10
N ASN A 104 18.57 11.71 -26.14
CA ASN A 104 19.87 12.31 -26.47
C ASN A 104 20.35 13.41 -25.50
N ALA A 105 19.53 13.78 -24.52
CA ALA A 105 19.90 14.59 -23.36
C ALA A 105 19.02 14.18 -22.17
N GLN A 106 19.21 14.80 -21.00
CA GLN A 106 18.48 14.39 -19.81
C GLN A 106 16.96 14.44 -19.94
N GLY A 107 16.29 13.45 -19.35
CA GLY A 107 14.90 13.58 -18.96
C GLY A 107 14.77 14.19 -17.57
N ARG A 108 13.70 14.95 -17.34
CA ARG A 108 13.43 15.69 -16.08
C ARG A 108 12.18 15.19 -15.37
N ARG A 109 11.19 14.71 -16.12
CA ARG A 109 9.89 14.28 -15.58
C ARG A 109 9.41 13.04 -16.30
N ILE A 110 8.84 12.09 -15.57
CA ILE A 110 8.11 10.97 -16.16
C ILE A 110 6.81 10.74 -15.37
N VAL A 111 5.69 10.58 -16.08
CA VAL A 111 4.35 10.41 -15.49
C VAL A 111 3.56 9.39 -16.30
N ALA A 112 2.81 8.52 -15.61
CA ALA A 112 1.92 7.56 -16.24
C ALA A 112 0.57 8.20 -16.64
N SER A 113 -0.06 7.72 -17.71
CA SER A 113 -1.48 7.99 -17.96
C SER A 113 -2.35 7.36 -16.86
N PRO A 114 -3.54 7.91 -16.57
CA PRO A 114 -4.43 7.34 -15.56
C PRO A 114 -4.80 5.88 -15.83
N ASP A 115 -5.03 5.53 -17.10
CA ASP A 115 -5.29 4.15 -17.53
C ASP A 115 -4.05 3.23 -17.53
N GLY A 116 -2.87 3.78 -17.22
CA GLY A 116 -1.60 3.05 -17.16
C GLY A 116 -1.09 2.55 -18.52
N LYS A 117 -1.71 2.89 -19.65
CA LYS A 117 -1.29 2.42 -20.98
C LYS A 117 -0.09 3.16 -21.54
N ARG A 118 0.22 4.35 -21.00
CA ARG A 118 1.35 5.17 -21.46
C ARG A 118 2.14 5.74 -20.31
N VAL A 119 3.42 5.98 -20.56
CA VAL A 119 4.24 6.91 -19.77
C VAL A 119 4.71 8.06 -20.66
N TYR A 120 4.58 9.28 -20.16
CA TYR A 120 5.04 10.50 -20.82
C TYR A 120 6.33 10.96 -20.16
N VAL A 121 7.37 11.18 -20.96
CA VAL A 121 8.65 11.72 -20.49
C VAL A 121 8.84 13.14 -21.00
N GLY A 122 9.29 14.04 -20.13
CA GLY A 122 9.65 15.41 -20.44
C GLY A 122 11.08 15.71 -20.02
N GLY A 123 11.78 16.60 -20.72
CA GLY A 123 13.13 16.99 -20.34
C GLY A 123 13.83 17.91 -21.32
N ASP A 124 15.15 17.73 -21.44
CA ASP A 124 16.03 18.54 -22.29
C ASP A 124 16.38 17.90 -23.64
N PHE A 125 15.92 16.68 -23.89
CA PHE A 125 16.19 15.94 -25.12
C PHE A 125 15.51 16.57 -26.35
N THR A 126 16.10 16.35 -27.52
CA THR A 126 15.54 16.73 -28.83
C THR A 126 15.24 15.52 -29.71
N ALA A 127 15.72 14.34 -29.33
CA ALA A 127 15.46 13.09 -30.03
C ALA A 127 15.35 11.90 -29.06
N VAL A 128 14.53 10.93 -29.46
CA VAL A 128 14.42 9.60 -28.84
C VAL A 128 14.77 8.55 -29.89
N ASP A 129 15.77 7.72 -29.60
CA ASP A 129 16.30 6.72 -30.54
C ASP A 129 16.65 7.29 -31.92
N GLY A 130 17.15 8.53 -31.94
CA GLY A 130 17.49 9.25 -33.17
C GLY A 130 16.29 9.88 -33.91
N LYS A 131 15.05 9.61 -33.49
CA LYS A 131 13.84 10.25 -34.04
C LYS A 131 13.54 11.56 -33.32
N GLU A 132 13.17 12.60 -34.07
CA GLU A 132 12.85 13.91 -33.51
C GLU A 132 11.63 13.85 -32.57
N HIS A 133 11.87 14.15 -31.29
CA HIS A 133 10.86 14.35 -30.26
C HIS A 133 11.41 15.44 -29.33
N LYS A 134 10.98 16.69 -29.51
CA LYS A 134 11.57 17.81 -28.78
C LYS A 134 10.92 17.98 -27.43
N ARG A 135 11.68 17.58 -26.39
CA ARG A 135 11.44 17.84 -24.97
C ARG A 135 10.29 17.07 -24.34
N ILE A 136 9.45 16.40 -25.13
CA ILE A 136 8.39 15.52 -24.65
C ILE A 136 8.19 14.32 -25.59
N ALA A 137 7.95 13.14 -25.02
CA ALA A 137 7.68 11.90 -25.76
C ALA A 137 6.77 10.98 -24.93
N ALA A 138 6.20 9.96 -25.56
CA ALA A 138 5.37 8.96 -24.90
C ALA A 138 5.81 7.53 -25.26
N PHE A 139 5.72 6.62 -24.30
CA PHE A 139 5.95 5.19 -24.51
C PHE A 139 4.71 4.40 -24.13
N ASP A 140 4.39 3.37 -24.91
CA ASP A 140 3.34 2.41 -24.61
C ASP A 140 3.84 1.40 -23.57
N THR A 141 3.09 1.21 -22.48
CA THR A 141 3.54 0.40 -21.34
C THR A 141 3.41 -1.10 -21.59
N ALA A 142 2.51 -1.51 -22.48
CA ALA A 142 2.30 -2.92 -22.81
C ALA A 142 3.39 -3.47 -23.75
N THR A 143 3.77 -2.68 -24.75
CA THR A 143 4.76 -3.05 -25.76
C THR A 143 6.16 -2.52 -25.46
N GLY A 144 6.26 -1.51 -24.61
CA GLY A 144 7.50 -0.81 -24.30
C GLY A 144 8.04 0.01 -25.46
N LYS A 145 7.23 0.36 -26.46
CA LYS A 145 7.66 1.10 -27.67
C LYS A 145 7.39 2.60 -27.57
N LEU A 146 8.21 3.40 -28.26
CA LEU A 146 7.95 4.82 -28.52
C LEU A 146 6.64 4.98 -29.32
N VAL A 147 5.79 5.91 -28.90
CA VAL A 147 4.55 6.27 -29.58
C VAL A 147 4.86 7.36 -30.61
N ASP A 148 5.32 6.96 -31.80
CA ASP A 148 5.77 7.88 -32.87
C ASP A 148 4.74 8.98 -33.22
N GLY A 149 3.44 8.68 -33.11
CA GLY A 149 2.36 9.64 -33.38
C GLY A 149 2.17 10.73 -32.32
N PHE A 150 2.84 10.64 -31.18
CA PHE A 150 2.82 11.67 -30.12
C PHE A 150 4.17 12.40 -30.11
N ALA A 151 4.31 13.41 -30.98
CA ALA A 151 5.54 14.19 -31.12
C ALA A 151 5.34 15.72 -31.00
N PRO A 152 4.77 16.24 -29.88
CA PRO A 152 4.76 17.69 -29.64
C PRO A 152 6.17 18.29 -29.63
N GLN A 153 6.29 19.52 -30.13
CA GLN A 153 7.56 20.22 -30.29
C GLN A 153 7.61 21.44 -29.35
N ALA A 154 8.11 21.26 -28.13
CA ALA A 154 8.31 22.37 -27.19
C ALA A 154 9.68 23.05 -27.42
N SER A 155 9.72 24.38 -27.34
CA SER A 155 10.94 25.15 -27.66
C SER A 155 12.07 25.03 -26.64
N ALA A 156 11.76 24.60 -25.41
CA ALA A 156 12.72 24.45 -24.33
C ALA A 156 12.24 23.40 -23.31
N ARG A 157 12.97 23.25 -22.20
CA ARG A 157 12.76 22.23 -21.17
C ARG A 157 11.30 22.06 -20.76
N VAL A 158 10.87 20.80 -20.67
CA VAL A 158 9.64 20.37 -19.99
C VAL A 158 10.03 19.74 -18.65
N SER A 159 9.54 20.30 -17.54
CA SER A 159 9.87 19.91 -16.16
C SER A 159 8.67 19.36 -15.39
N GLY A 160 7.44 19.74 -15.77
CA GLY A 160 6.19 19.24 -15.18
C GLY A 160 5.29 18.59 -16.24
N ILE A 161 4.63 17.48 -15.88
CA ILE A 161 3.65 16.77 -16.72
C ILE A 161 2.50 16.30 -15.83
N ALA A 162 1.27 16.41 -16.32
CA ALA A 162 0.11 15.69 -15.81
C ALA A 162 -0.77 15.22 -16.98
N ALA A 163 -1.47 14.10 -16.83
CA ALA A 163 -2.24 13.51 -17.91
C ALA A 163 -3.62 13.07 -17.44
N THR A 164 -4.59 13.22 -18.34
CA THR A 164 -5.89 12.52 -18.32
C THR A 164 -5.86 11.45 -19.41
N ASP A 165 -6.96 10.73 -19.62
CA ASP A 165 -7.05 9.77 -20.73
C ASP A 165 -7.03 10.45 -22.11
N SER A 166 -7.38 11.74 -22.19
CA SER A 166 -7.53 12.47 -23.46
C SER A 166 -6.54 13.62 -23.67
N THR A 167 -5.96 14.15 -22.60
CA THR A 167 -5.13 15.36 -22.62
C THR A 167 -3.86 15.19 -21.81
N VAL A 168 -2.74 15.67 -22.34
CA VAL A 168 -1.46 15.82 -21.64
C VAL A 168 -1.20 17.30 -21.41
N TYR A 169 -1.16 17.70 -20.14
CA TYR A 169 -0.75 19.02 -19.68
C TYR A 169 0.72 18.98 -19.34
N PHE A 170 1.49 19.98 -19.76
CA PHE A 170 2.90 20.06 -19.44
C PHE A 170 3.37 21.50 -19.24
N GLY A 171 4.40 21.63 -18.42
CA GLY A 171 5.00 22.90 -18.03
C GLY A 171 6.51 22.84 -17.94
N GLY A 172 7.15 24.00 -18.00
CA GLY A 172 8.61 24.12 -17.95
C GLY A 172 9.05 25.55 -18.25
N ASN A 173 10.15 25.72 -18.98
CA ASN A 173 10.70 27.03 -19.33
C ASN A 173 10.63 27.34 -20.84
N PHE A 174 9.56 26.91 -21.49
CA PHE A 174 9.35 27.10 -22.94
C PHE A 174 8.37 28.25 -23.26
N PHE A 175 8.46 28.76 -24.49
CA PHE A 175 7.60 29.84 -24.99
C PHE A 175 6.84 29.49 -26.28
N ASN A 176 6.99 28.26 -26.78
CA ASN A 176 6.32 27.78 -27.97
C ASN A 176 6.09 26.26 -27.90
N VAL A 177 4.94 25.82 -28.42
CA VAL A 177 4.62 24.41 -28.63
C VAL A 177 3.96 24.25 -30.01
N ASN A 178 4.52 23.39 -30.85
CA ASN A 178 4.02 23.12 -32.21
C ASN A 178 3.78 24.40 -33.03
N GLY A 179 4.69 25.37 -32.93
CA GLY A 179 4.60 26.65 -33.64
C GLY A 179 3.64 27.66 -33.02
N LYS A 180 2.89 27.32 -31.97
CA LYS A 180 2.00 28.25 -31.26
C LYS A 180 2.68 28.82 -30.01
N SER A 181 2.53 30.13 -29.81
CA SER A 181 3.00 30.80 -28.59
C SER A 181 2.32 30.22 -27.35
N ARG A 182 3.13 29.94 -26.33
CA ARG A 182 2.74 29.46 -25.00
C ARG A 182 3.62 30.19 -23.99
N THR A 183 3.19 30.32 -22.74
CA THR A 183 4.04 30.90 -21.70
C THR A 183 4.19 29.87 -20.60
N ARG A 184 5.16 28.96 -20.79
CA ARG A 184 5.57 27.93 -19.82
C ARG A 184 4.55 26.84 -19.48
N LEU A 185 3.34 26.91 -20.03
CA LEU A 185 2.28 25.90 -19.90
C LEU A 185 1.66 25.60 -21.26
N ALA A 186 1.35 24.34 -21.51
CA ALA A 186 0.62 23.90 -22.69
C ALA A 186 -0.17 22.61 -22.43
N ALA A 187 -1.18 22.37 -23.27
CA ALA A 187 -1.91 21.12 -23.32
C ALA A 187 -1.98 20.60 -24.75
N VAL A 188 -1.89 19.29 -24.89
CA VAL A 188 -2.00 18.58 -26.17
C VAL A 188 -2.91 17.37 -26.04
N LYS A 189 -3.51 16.95 -27.15
CA LYS A 189 -4.27 15.69 -27.21
C LYS A 189 -3.34 14.51 -26.93
N ALA A 190 -3.74 13.65 -26.00
CA ALA A 190 -3.02 12.41 -25.70
C ALA A 190 -2.91 11.52 -26.96
N SER A 191 -3.94 11.50 -27.82
CA SER A 191 -3.97 10.63 -28.99
C SER A 191 -2.84 10.88 -30.01
N ASN A 192 -2.44 12.13 -30.22
CA ASN A 192 -1.55 12.52 -31.33
C ASN A 192 -0.68 13.77 -31.09
N GLY A 193 -0.67 14.33 -29.88
CA GLY A 193 0.17 15.49 -29.56
C GLY A 193 -0.25 16.83 -30.19
N ALA A 194 -1.44 16.91 -30.81
CA ALA A 194 -1.96 18.16 -31.35
C ALA A 194 -2.32 19.15 -30.23
N ASN A 195 -2.07 20.45 -30.44
CA ASN A 195 -2.36 21.50 -29.46
C ASN A 195 -3.85 21.57 -29.10
N LEU A 196 -4.13 21.82 -27.83
CA LEU A 196 -5.40 22.37 -27.38
C LEU A 196 -5.26 23.88 -27.25
N ASP A 197 -5.70 24.61 -28.29
CA ASP A 197 -5.41 26.05 -28.40
C ASP A 197 -6.19 26.93 -27.42
N ALA A 198 -7.34 26.47 -26.92
CA ALA A 198 -8.10 27.16 -25.88
C ALA A 198 -7.41 27.10 -24.51
N TRP A 199 -6.62 26.06 -24.25
CA TRP A 199 -5.90 25.91 -22.98
C TRP A 199 -4.53 26.61 -23.07
N LYS A 200 -4.51 27.89 -22.71
CA LYS A 200 -3.33 28.76 -22.81
C LYS A 200 -3.10 29.62 -21.54
N PRO A 201 -2.95 29.00 -20.35
CA PRO A 201 -2.59 29.75 -19.17
C PRO A 201 -1.17 30.32 -19.27
N THR A 202 -0.88 31.36 -18.48
CA THR A 202 0.43 32.02 -18.46
C THR A 202 1.00 32.09 -17.05
N VAL A 203 2.29 31.81 -16.92
CA VAL A 203 3.04 32.00 -15.67
C VAL A 203 4.35 32.75 -15.91
N ASP A 204 4.78 33.52 -14.91
CA ASP A 204 5.93 34.42 -15.01
C ASP A 204 7.30 33.74 -14.79
N ASP A 205 7.32 32.51 -14.25
CA ASP A 205 8.53 31.70 -14.04
C ASP A 205 8.32 30.20 -14.28
N GLU A 206 9.39 29.39 -14.18
CA GLU A 206 9.41 27.95 -14.51
C GLU A 206 8.35 27.15 -13.73
N VAL A 207 7.61 26.32 -14.46
CA VAL A 207 6.72 25.30 -13.90
C VAL A 207 7.48 24.01 -13.68
N MET A 208 7.48 23.51 -12.45
CA MET A 208 8.21 22.31 -12.04
C MET A 208 7.31 21.08 -11.94
N ALA A 209 6.05 21.28 -11.54
CA ALA A 209 5.13 20.19 -11.25
C ALA A 209 3.72 20.51 -11.75
N LEU A 210 3.02 19.47 -12.17
CA LEU A 210 1.60 19.51 -12.51
C LEU A 210 0.92 18.29 -11.91
N ALA A 211 -0.34 18.47 -11.51
CA ALA A 211 -1.22 17.37 -11.16
C ALA A 211 -2.64 17.66 -11.65
N VAL A 212 -3.40 16.62 -11.98
CA VAL A 212 -4.83 16.74 -12.30
C VAL A 212 -5.63 16.39 -11.06
N ALA A 213 -6.55 17.28 -10.68
CA ALA A 213 -7.47 17.04 -9.56
C ALA A 213 -8.50 15.96 -9.94
N PRO A 214 -9.11 15.26 -8.95
CA PRO A 214 -10.11 14.24 -9.22
C PRO A 214 -11.25 14.74 -10.10
N GLY A 215 -11.69 13.90 -11.04
CA GLY A 215 -12.74 14.22 -12.00
C GLY A 215 -12.26 15.05 -13.20
N ASP A 216 -10.95 15.26 -13.36
CA ASP A 216 -10.31 15.83 -14.56
C ASP A 216 -10.73 17.27 -14.91
N LYS A 217 -11.32 18.00 -13.96
CA LYS A 217 -11.84 19.36 -14.18
C LYS A 217 -10.81 20.46 -13.90
N ARG A 218 -9.76 20.17 -13.15
CA ARG A 218 -8.78 21.19 -12.70
C ARG A 218 -7.36 20.67 -12.82
N VAL A 219 -6.46 21.55 -13.23
CA VAL A 219 -5.02 21.32 -13.26
C VAL A 219 -4.38 22.15 -12.16
N ILE A 220 -3.69 21.50 -11.23
CA ILE A 220 -2.87 22.11 -10.20
C ILE A 220 -1.48 22.35 -10.78
N ILE A 221 -0.96 23.56 -10.62
CA ILE A 221 0.29 24.02 -11.18
C ILE A 221 1.23 24.37 -10.03
N GLY A 222 2.42 23.80 -10.04
CA GLY A 222 3.48 24.04 -9.04
C GLY A 222 4.79 24.47 -9.71
N GLY A 223 5.50 25.42 -9.13
CA GLY A 223 6.80 25.88 -9.65
C GLY A 223 7.31 27.15 -9.00
N LYS A 224 8.17 27.88 -9.72
CA LYS A 224 8.87 29.10 -9.25
C LYS A 224 8.07 30.40 -9.43
N PHE A 225 6.91 30.31 -10.08
CA PHE A 225 6.12 31.46 -10.48
C PHE A 225 5.54 32.24 -9.29
N GLN A 226 5.30 33.53 -9.48
CA GLN A 226 4.61 34.41 -8.54
C GLN A 226 3.24 34.84 -9.07
N HIS A 227 3.01 34.68 -10.38
CA HIS A 227 1.73 34.98 -11.02
C HIS A 227 1.25 33.83 -11.92
N LEU A 228 -0.05 33.55 -11.85
CA LEU A 228 -0.75 32.62 -12.74
C LEU A 228 -1.93 33.36 -13.38
N ASN A 229 -1.95 33.41 -14.71
CA ASN A 229 -2.89 34.23 -15.50
C ASN A 229 -2.96 35.71 -15.06
N GLY A 230 -1.84 36.25 -14.58
CA GLY A 230 -1.75 37.62 -14.07
C GLY A 230 -2.24 37.80 -12.63
N GLU A 231 -2.88 36.80 -12.03
CA GLU A 231 -3.24 36.82 -10.60
C GLU A 231 -2.06 36.43 -9.72
N ASN A 232 -1.95 37.05 -8.55
CA ASN A 232 -0.92 36.73 -7.55
C ASN A 232 -1.17 35.33 -6.96
N LYS A 233 -0.46 34.33 -7.50
CA LYS A 233 -0.45 32.93 -7.05
C LYS A 233 1.00 32.52 -6.94
N VAL A 234 1.46 32.37 -5.71
CA VAL A 234 2.88 32.13 -5.40
C VAL A 234 3.13 30.64 -5.31
N GLY A 235 3.93 30.13 -6.23
CA GLY A 235 4.46 28.76 -6.26
C GLY A 235 3.44 27.64 -6.52
N VAL A 236 2.17 27.85 -6.19
CA VAL A 236 1.07 26.91 -6.43
C VAL A 236 -0.23 27.65 -6.79
N GLY A 237 -0.99 27.06 -7.72
CA GLY A 237 -2.30 27.56 -8.14
C GLY A 237 -3.05 26.52 -8.96
N ALA A 238 -4.25 26.87 -9.40
CA ALA A 238 -5.07 25.98 -10.21
C ALA A 238 -5.81 26.71 -11.33
N VAL A 239 -6.01 26.00 -12.43
CA VAL A 239 -6.86 26.42 -13.54
C VAL A 239 -7.84 25.33 -13.92
N ASP A 240 -8.94 25.72 -14.56
CA ASP A 240 -9.85 24.80 -15.22
C ASP A 240 -9.12 24.03 -16.34
N ALA A 241 -9.37 22.72 -16.41
CA ALA A 241 -8.66 21.82 -17.31
C ALA A 241 -9.02 22.03 -18.78
N THR A 242 -10.14 22.68 -19.09
CA THR A 242 -10.59 22.90 -20.48
C THR A 242 -10.36 24.34 -20.93
N SER A 243 -10.86 25.30 -20.15
CA SER A 243 -10.87 26.72 -20.47
C SER A 243 -9.61 27.47 -20.04
N ALA A 244 -8.76 26.86 -19.20
CA ALA A 244 -7.63 27.51 -18.55
C ALA A 244 -8.00 28.72 -17.67
N ALA A 245 -9.29 28.93 -17.38
CA ALA A 245 -9.75 29.96 -16.45
C ALA A 245 -9.22 29.68 -15.04
N MET A 246 -9.02 30.73 -14.24
CA MET A 246 -8.58 30.59 -12.86
C MET A 246 -9.56 29.74 -12.05
N ALA A 247 -9.03 28.78 -11.30
CA ALA A 247 -9.79 27.96 -10.36
C ALA A 247 -9.37 28.28 -8.92
N ALA A 248 -10.29 28.14 -7.98
CA ALA A 248 -10.05 28.50 -6.58
C ALA A 248 -8.85 27.72 -6.00
N TRP A 249 -7.88 28.44 -5.44
CA TRP A 249 -6.78 27.90 -4.63
C TRP A 249 -6.55 28.85 -3.46
N THR A 250 -6.99 28.44 -2.27
CA THR A 250 -7.12 29.31 -1.09
C THR A 250 -5.87 29.35 -0.22
N SER A 251 -5.15 28.23 -0.05
CA SER A 251 -3.90 28.20 0.72
C SER A 251 -2.72 28.85 -0.02
N ARG A 252 -1.71 29.25 0.75
CA ARG A 252 -0.46 29.87 0.25
C ARG A 252 0.76 29.20 0.89
N PRO A 253 0.99 27.90 0.67
CA PRO A 253 2.08 27.18 1.33
C PRO A 253 3.46 27.77 1.00
N VAL A 254 3.61 28.34 -0.20
CA VAL A 254 4.87 28.97 -0.64
C VAL A 254 4.88 30.48 -0.30
N PRO A 255 5.90 30.97 0.43
CA PRO A 255 6.11 32.40 0.68
C PRO A 255 6.48 33.18 -0.59
N THR A 256 6.10 34.46 -0.65
CA THR A 256 6.50 35.36 -1.75
C THR A 256 8.02 35.49 -1.79
N ARG A 257 8.63 35.33 -2.97
CA ARG A 257 10.10 35.43 -3.11
C ARG A 257 10.60 36.85 -2.84
N LEU A 258 11.77 36.97 -2.22
CA LEU A 258 12.47 38.24 -2.04
C LEU A 258 13.56 38.43 -3.10
N ASP A 259 14.24 37.35 -3.48
CA ASP A 259 15.26 37.34 -4.53
C ASP A 259 15.11 36.07 -5.38
N PRO A 260 15.10 36.17 -6.72
CA PRO A 260 14.86 35.03 -7.61
C PRO A 260 16.02 34.02 -7.69
N LYS A 261 17.15 34.25 -7.01
CA LYS A 261 18.33 33.38 -7.04
C LYS A 261 18.72 32.81 -5.68
N SER A 262 18.47 33.51 -4.59
CA SER A 262 18.98 33.10 -3.27
C SER A 262 18.00 33.33 -2.10
N ALA A 263 16.78 33.76 -2.35
CA ALA A 263 15.78 33.98 -1.31
C ALA A 263 14.37 33.72 -1.85
N MET A 264 14.04 32.43 -2.01
CA MET A 264 12.76 31.99 -2.54
C MET A 264 12.39 30.58 -2.10
N SER A 265 11.12 30.23 -2.23
CA SER A 265 10.63 28.85 -2.12
C SER A 265 9.77 28.53 -3.33
N TYR A 266 9.67 27.26 -3.69
CA TYR A 266 8.87 26.81 -4.82
C TYR A 266 8.48 25.33 -4.72
N VAL A 267 7.37 24.97 -5.39
CA VAL A 267 6.92 23.58 -5.44
C VAL A 267 7.78 22.78 -6.42
N THR A 268 8.30 21.63 -5.98
CA THR A 268 9.14 20.71 -6.76
C THR A 268 8.36 19.52 -7.31
N ASP A 269 7.39 19.01 -6.54
CA ASP A 269 6.55 17.89 -6.93
C ASP A 269 5.12 18.03 -6.42
N LEU A 270 4.18 17.44 -7.17
CA LEU A 270 2.75 17.38 -6.84
C LEU A 270 2.23 15.98 -7.12
N ARG A 271 1.49 15.41 -6.16
CA ARG A 271 0.77 14.14 -6.30
C ARG A 271 -0.66 14.27 -5.78
N VAL A 272 -1.54 13.42 -6.28
CA VAL A 272 -2.96 13.38 -5.85
C VAL A 272 -3.29 11.99 -5.37
N GLN A 273 -3.93 11.89 -4.20
CA GLN A 273 -4.53 10.66 -3.70
C GLN A 273 -5.90 11.00 -3.11
N GLY A 274 -6.95 10.36 -3.64
CA GLY A 274 -8.32 10.68 -3.24
C GLY A 274 -8.64 12.15 -3.54
N ASP A 275 -9.18 12.87 -2.58
CA ASP A 275 -9.55 14.29 -2.66
C ASP A 275 -8.43 15.27 -2.28
N THR A 276 -7.20 14.76 -2.10
CA THR A 276 -6.09 15.52 -1.50
C THR A 276 -4.89 15.60 -2.44
N VAL A 277 -4.35 16.80 -2.60
CA VAL A 277 -3.10 17.13 -3.28
C VAL A 277 -1.99 17.18 -2.26
N PHE A 278 -0.89 16.48 -2.51
CA PHE A 278 0.34 16.50 -1.73
C PHE A 278 1.42 17.22 -2.52
N GLY A 279 2.13 18.16 -1.89
CA GLY A 279 3.19 18.93 -2.52
C GLY A 279 4.50 18.87 -1.74
N ALA A 280 5.61 18.83 -2.46
CA ALA A 280 6.96 19.02 -1.94
C ALA A 280 7.48 20.42 -2.33
N ALA A 281 8.27 21.04 -1.47
CA ALA A 281 8.86 22.34 -1.72
C ALA A 281 10.38 22.35 -1.54
N ASP A 282 11.02 23.27 -2.24
CA ASP A 282 12.44 23.60 -2.12
C ASP A 282 12.58 25.07 -1.74
N GLY A 283 13.50 25.35 -0.82
CA GLY A 283 13.82 26.67 -0.31
C GLY A 283 15.27 27.03 -0.63
N GLU A 284 15.46 28.14 -1.32
CA GLU A 284 16.76 28.71 -1.65
C GLU A 284 17.09 29.84 -0.67
N GLY A 285 18.23 29.70 0.02
CA GLY A 285 18.69 30.64 1.04
C GLY A 285 18.47 30.12 2.46
N TYR A 286 18.76 30.97 3.45
CA TYR A 286 18.65 30.59 4.86
C TYR A 286 17.17 30.62 5.31
N HIS A 287 16.68 29.51 5.87
CA HIS A 287 15.39 29.42 6.57
C HIS A 287 14.15 29.74 5.72
N TRP A 288 14.13 29.29 4.46
CA TRP A 288 12.96 29.35 3.58
C TRP A 288 12.09 28.10 3.73
N TYR A 289 10.78 28.21 3.45
CA TYR A 289 9.90 27.05 3.44
C TYR A 289 10.35 26.02 2.39
N ASP A 290 10.58 24.80 2.84
CA ASP A 290 11.17 23.71 2.06
C ASP A 290 10.64 22.33 2.51
N GLY A 291 9.55 22.35 3.29
CA GLY A 291 8.83 21.19 3.77
C GLY A 291 7.82 20.65 2.75
N ARG A 292 6.73 20.05 3.27
CA ARG A 292 5.65 19.50 2.45
C ARG A 292 4.29 20.03 2.91
N PHE A 293 3.30 19.87 2.06
CA PHE A 293 1.93 20.24 2.39
C PHE A 293 0.93 19.25 1.79
N ALA A 294 -0.25 19.19 2.41
CA ALA A 294 -1.44 18.61 1.83
C ALA A 294 -2.54 19.67 1.73
N ALA A 295 -3.26 19.69 0.62
CA ALA A 295 -4.38 20.59 0.38
C ALA A 295 -5.54 19.86 -0.32
N LYS A 296 -6.77 20.32 -0.10
CA LYS A 296 -7.95 19.79 -0.78
C LYS A 296 -7.86 20.08 -2.27
N ALA A 297 -8.06 19.05 -3.09
CA ALA A 297 -7.97 19.16 -4.55
C ALA A 297 -9.06 20.07 -5.15
N GLU A 298 -10.20 20.16 -4.47
CA GLU A 298 -11.36 20.95 -4.93
C GLU A 298 -11.12 22.46 -4.89
N ASN A 299 -10.39 22.98 -3.90
CA ASN A 299 -10.32 24.42 -3.64
C ASN A 299 -8.96 24.90 -3.09
N GLY A 300 -8.01 24.00 -2.83
CA GLY A 300 -6.71 24.32 -2.28
C GLY A 300 -6.70 24.61 -0.78
N ASP A 301 -7.77 24.30 -0.03
CA ASP A 301 -7.78 24.46 1.42
C ASP A 301 -6.70 23.59 2.06
N LEU A 302 -5.96 24.15 3.01
CA LEU A 302 -4.88 23.42 3.67
C LEU A 302 -5.43 22.29 4.54
N VAL A 303 -4.92 21.08 4.33
CA VAL A 303 -5.17 19.91 5.18
C VAL A 303 -4.13 19.85 6.29
N TRP A 304 -2.85 19.97 5.91
CA TRP A 304 -1.73 20.16 6.82
C TRP A 304 -0.56 20.79 6.07
N LEU A 305 0.34 21.44 6.80
CA LEU A 305 1.62 21.91 6.29
C LEU A 305 2.69 21.60 7.31
N ASP A 306 3.66 20.82 6.90
CA ASP A 306 4.81 20.50 7.71
C ASP A 306 5.95 21.47 7.34
N ASN A 307 6.57 22.06 8.35
CA ASN A 307 7.63 23.04 8.19
C ASN A 307 9.01 22.39 8.36
N CYS A 308 9.20 21.09 8.16
CA CYS A 308 10.56 20.51 8.31
C CYS A 308 11.56 21.26 7.41
N TYR A 309 12.66 21.74 7.98
CA TYR A 309 13.74 22.31 7.19
C TYR A 309 14.53 21.26 6.47
N GLY A 310 14.88 21.64 5.25
CA GLY A 310 15.58 20.91 4.24
C GLY A 310 14.66 20.54 3.06
N ALA A 311 14.91 21.18 1.92
CA ALA A 311 14.33 20.93 0.59
C ALA A 311 13.89 19.50 0.37
N THR A 312 12.63 19.40 -0.03
CA THR A 312 11.97 18.18 -0.45
C THR A 312 11.84 18.18 -1.96
N TYR A 313 12.34 17.14 -2.60
CA TYR A 313 12.41 17.06 -4.07
C TYR A 313 11.26 16.24 -4.68
N GLY A 314 10.82 15.21 -3.96
CA GLY A 314 9.80 14.28 -4.45
C GLY A 314 8.91 13.79 -3.33
N ILE A 315 7.64 13.55 -3.66
CA ILE A 315 6.61 13.10 -2.72
C ILE A 315 5.78 11.98 -3.33
N PHE A 316 5.35 11.03 -2.50
CA PHE A 316 4.55 9.89 -2.91
C PHE A 316 3.56 9.47 -1.81
N PRO A 317 2.27 9.84 -1.93
CA PRO A 317 1.24 9.31 -1.04
C PRO A 317 0.95 7.84 -1.36
N GLN A 318 0.82 7.02 -0.32
CA GLN A 318 0.49 5.60 -0.40
C GLN A 318 -0.37 5.20 0.80
N GLY A 319 -1.69 5.15 0.59
CA GLY A 319 -2.63 4.81 1.65
C GLY A 319 -2.60 5.86 2.76
N GLN A 320 -2.26 5.45 3.98
CA GLN A 320 -2.20 6.32 5.15
C GLN A 320 -0.82 6.96 5.38
N SER A 321 0.15 6.70 4.52
CA SER A 321 1.51 7.22 4.61
C SER A 321 1.85 8.08 3.39
N VAL A 322 2.72 9.06 3.59
CA VAL A 322 3.32 9.88 2.53
C VAL A 322 4.82 9.74 2.65
N TYR A 323 5.46 9.28 1.58
CA TYR A 323 6.92 9.17 1.51
C TYR A 323 7.48 10.38 0.80
N SER A 324 8.60 10.89 1.29
CA SER A 324 9.31 11.99 0.63
C SER A 324 10.80 11.73 0.58
N VAL A 325 11.45 12.37 -0.39
CA VAL A 325 12.91 12.45 -0.48
C VAL A 325 13.31 13.90 -0.34
N SER A 326 14.19 14.16 0.60
CA SER A 326 14.56 15.50 1.03
C SER A 326 16.03 15.56 1.40
N HIS A 327 16.46 16.67 1.96
CA HIS A 327 17.64 16.74 2.79
C HIS A 327 17.28 17.33 4.16
N ALA A 328 16.22 16.80 4.79
CA ALA A 328 15.70 17.37 6.02
C ALA A 328 16.72 17.31 7.16
N HIS A 329 16.80 18.35 7.99
CA HIS A 329 17.75 18.44 9.09
C HIS A 329 17.15 19.02 10.38
N ASP A 330 15.96 19.63 10.31
CA ASP A 330 15.21 20.07 11.49
C ASP A 330 13.70 19.89 11.26
N CYS A 331 13.08 18.99 12.01
CA CYS A 331 11.65 18.72 12.03
C CYS A 331 11.01 19.05 13.39
N SER A 332 11.55 20.03 14.11
CA SER A 332 11.05 20.45 15.43
C SER A 332 9.59 20.92 15.38
N SER A 333 9.11 21.50 14.26
CA SER A 333 7.69 21.86 14.05
C SER A 333 6.73 20.69 14.21
N LEU A 334 7.17 19.49 13.85
CA LEU A 334 6.37 18.27 13.94
C LEU A 334 6.52 17.61 15.33
N GLY A 335 7.28 18.22 16.25
CA GLY A 335 7.66 17.61 17.53
C GLY A 335 8.64 16.45 17.37
N ALA A 336 9.45 16.45 16.30
CA ALA A 336 10.37 15.36 15.95
C ALA A 336 11.84 15.74 16.21
N PHE A 337 12.77 15.32 15.35
CA PHE A 337 14.20 15.63 15.49
C PHE A 337 14.48 17.12 15.20
N GLY A 338 15.45 17.70 15.90
CA GLY A 338 15.94 19.06 15.64
C GLY A 338 17.35 19.05 15.03
N GLU A 339 17.84 20.24 14.68
CA GLU A 339 19.20 20.46 14.16
C GLU A 339 20.29 19.85 15.06
N THR A 340 21.34 19.29 14.46
CA THR A 340 22.51 18.77 15.18
C THR A 340 23.83 19.40 14.71
N VAL A 341 24.89 19.32 15.51
CA VAL A 341 26.24 19.76 15.11
C VAL A 341 27.24 18.59 15.26
N PRO A 342 27.83 18.08 14.16
CA PRO A 342 27.56 18.41 12.75
C PRO A 342 26.13 18.05 12.33
N THR A 343 25.62 18.70 11.28
CA THR A 343 24.24 18.50 10.79
C THR A 343 24.01 17.06 10.34
N THR A 344 22.93 16.48 10.87
CA THR A 344 22.41 15.17 10.46
C THR A 344 21.35 15.37 9.39
N TRP A 345 21.59 14.78 8.21
CA TRP A 345 20.70 14.92 7.07
C TRP A 345 19.84 13.67 6.89
N HIS A 346 18.52 13.85 6.95
CA HIS A 346 17.50 12.85 6.70
C HIS A 346 17.06 12.94 5.25
N ARG A 347 17.45 11.95 4.44
CA ARG A 347 17.31 12.00 2.97
C ARG A 347 16.10 11.29 2.39
N ALA A 348 15.35 10.64 3.26
CA ALA A 348 14.10 9.97 2.97
C ALA A 348 13.30 9.94 4.27
N LEU A 349 12.04 10.35 4.17
CA LEU A 349 11.13 10.43 5.31
C LEU A 349 9.80 9.78 4.93
N ALA A 350 9.05 9.38 5.96
CA ALA A 350 7.64 9.06 5.82
C ALA A 350 6.86 9.79 6.89
N GLU A 351 5.62 10.18 6.59
CA GLU A 351 4.70 10.84 7.50
C GLU A 351 3.27 10.37 7.29
N THR A 352 2.38 10.70 8.21
CA THR A 352 0.95 10.39 8.06
C THR A 352 0.33 11.21 6.92
N ALA A 353 -0.52 10.57 6.11
CA ALA A 353 -1.24 11.27 5.05
C ALA A 353 -2.27 12.30 5.58
N ASN A 354 -2.73 12.11 6.81
CA ASN A 354 -3.63 13.03 7.49
C ASN A 354 -2.90 13.79 8.61
N ALA A 355 -3.45 14.93 8.99
CA ALA A 355 -3.01 15.65 10.16
C ALA A 355 -3.27 14.84 11.45
N THR A 356 -2.29 14.82 12.35
CA THR A 356 -2.34 14.09 13.62
C THR A 356 -1.90 14.95 14.80
N GLY A 357 -1.30 16.11 14.52
CA GLY A 357 -0.85 17.09 15.49
C GLY A 357 -1.14 18.51 15.05
N THR A 358 -0.60 19.44 15.82
CA THR A 358 -0.62 20.87 15.55
C THR A 358 0.83 21.34 15.54
N ASP A 359 1.17 22.26 14.64
CA ASP A 359 2.52 22.81 14.53
C ASP A 359 3.02 23.30 15.90
N HIS A 360 4.16 22.77 16.31
CA HIS A 360 4.80 23.04 17.58
C HIS A 360 5.72 24.28 17.55
N ALA A 361 5.73 25.02 16.43
CA ALA A 361 6.60 26.17 16.15
C ALA A 361 8.06 25.76 15.87
N LEU A 362 9.04 26.67 15.81
CA LEU A 362 9.31 27.47 14.60
C LEU A 362 10.37 26.75 13.73
N PRO A 363 10.00 26.31 12.53
CA PRO A 363 10.84 26.40 11.35
C PRO A 363 10.27 27.46 10.42
N GLY A 364 11.11 28.44 10.14
CA GLY A 364 10.95 29.49 9.14
C GLY A 364 10.32 30.75 9.69
N SER A 365 11.06 31.87 9.73
CA SER A 365 10.43 33.20 9.66
C SER A 365 9.79 33.43 8.29
N ASN A 366 10.23 32.67 7.28
CA ASN A 366 9.76 32.74 5.90
C ASN A 366 8.79 31.59 5.58
N SER A 367 7.95 31.21 6.54
CA SER A 367 6.74 30.39 6.29
C SER A 367 5.51 31.29 6.44
N ASN A 368 4.47 31.04 5.65
CA ASN A 368 3.20 31.78 5.75
C ASN A 368 2.28 31.25 6.86
N TYR A 369 2.64 30.13 7.49
CA TYR A 369 1.78 29.40 8.42
C TYR A 369 2.48 29.14 9.75
N HIS A 370 1.70 29.29 10.83
CA HIS A 370 2.08 28.92 12.19
C HIS A 370 0.87 28.35 12.93
N GLY A 371 1.07 27.29 13.72
CA GLY A 371 -0.01 26.68 14.53
C GLY A 371 -1.06 25.90 13.71
N GLN A 372 -0.79 25.64 12.43
CA GLN A 372 -1.64 24.86 11.53
C GLN A 372 -1.60 23.36 11.87
N PRO A 373 -2.54 22.54 11.37
CA PRO A 373 -2.44 21.09 11.47
C PRO A 373 -1.17 20.56 10.81
N VAL A 374 -0.51 19.59 11.45
CA VAL A 374 0.70 18.91 10.95
C VAL A 374 0.52 17.39 10.93
N PRO A 375 1.20 16.67 10.03
CA PRO A 375 1.30 15.22 10.10
C PRO A 375 2.30 14.79 11.19
N SER A 376 2.34 13.50 11.50
CA SER A 376 3.40 12.91 12.34
C SER A 376 4.38 12.16 11.46
N LEU A 377 5.69 12.34 11.71
CA LEU A 377 6.70 11.49 11.10
C LEU A 377 6.52 10.03 11.54
N LEU A 378 6.68 9.12 10.57
CA LEU A 378 6.63 7.68 10.75
C LEU A 378 8.06 7.12 10.86
N PRO A 379 8.26 5.99 11.56
CA PRO A 379 9.59 5.41 11.81
C PRO A 379 10.17 4.72 10.56
N TRP A 380 10.43 5.49 9.51
CA TRP A 380 11.07 5.05 8.28
C TRP A 380 12.15 6.05 7.85
N GLU A 381 13.41 5.71 8.15
CA GLU A 381 14.56 6.55 7.85
C GLU A 381 15.74 5.74 7.29
N PRO A 382 15.66 5.26 6.03
CA PRO A 382 16.82 4.64 5.40
C PRO A 382 17.93 5.68 5.24
N LYS A 383 19.18 5.29 5.53
CA LYS A 383 20.34 6.19 5.44
C LYS A 383 20.92 6.17 4.04
N LEU A 384 20.67 7.22 3.26
CA LEU A 384 21.24 7.38 1.92
C LEU A 384 22.56 8.16 1.97
N GLY A 385 23.56 7.66 1.25
CA GLY A 385 24.83 8.37 1.06
C GLY A 385 24.65 9.62 0.18
N VAL A 386 25.50 10.63 0.40
CA VAL A 386 25.57 11.82 -0.47
C VAL A 386 26.20 11.45 -1.80
N GLY A 387 25.52 11.79 -2.90
CA GLY A 387 26.08 11.71 -4.25
C GLY A 387 26.77 13.01 -4.66
N SER A 388 27.60 12.94 -5.69
CA SER A 388 28.38 14.07 -6.19
C SER A 388 28.19 14.33 -7.69
N PHE A 389 27.31 13.58 -8.35
CA PHE A 389 27.14 13.63 -9.80
C PHE A 389 26.66 15.00 -10.25
N THR A 390 25.66 15.56 -9.56
CA THR A 390 25.08 16.87 -9.86
C THR A 390 25.92 18.03 -9.33
N LYS A 391 26.88 17.75 -8.45
CA LYS A 391 27.60 18.73 -7.60
C LYS A 391 26.70 19.50 -6.62
N GLN A 392 25.45 19.09 -6.44
CA GLN A 392 24.54 19.65 -5.43
C GLN A 392 24.62 18.90 -4.10
N TYR A 393 25.37 17.79 -4.05
CA TYR A 393 25.60 17.01 -2.84
C TYR A 393 24.30 16.50 -2.19
N GLN A 394 23.35 16.09 -3.03
CA GLN A 394 22.08 15.49 -2.63
C GLN A 394 22.16 13.96 -2.69
N ALA A 395 21.06 13.28 -2.34
CA ALA A 395 20.99 11.83 -2.37
C ALA A 395 19.87 11.34 -3.28
N ALA A 396 18.63 11.31 -2.80
CA ALA A 396 17.46 10.96 -3.61
C ALA A 396 16.72 12.21 -4.09
N TRP A 397 16.17 12.12 -5.30
CA TRP A 397 15.40 13.16 -5.98
C TRP A 397 13.98 12.70 -6.34
N ALA A 398 13.80 11.39 -6.50
CA ALA A 398 12.52 10.80 -6.89
C ALA A 398 12.08 9.71 -5.91
N VAL A 399 10.77 9.64 -5.68
CA VAL A 399 10.09 8.57 -4.96
C VAL A 399 8.82 8.16 -5.72
N THR A 400 8.56 6.86 -5.80
CA THR A 400 7.34 6.28 -6.37
C THR A 400 7.10 4.91 -5.73
N GLY A 401 5.97 4.27 -6.02
CA GLY A 401 5.71 2.93 -5.49
C GLY A 401 4.44 2.29 -6.04
N ASN A 402 4.06 1.17 -5.46
CA ASN A 402 2.75 0.53 -5.62
C ASN A 402 2.27 0.07 -4.25
N ALA A 403 1.18 -0.69 -4.14
CA ALA A 403 0.64 -1.10 -2.84
C ALA A 403 1.60 -1.89 -1.92
N LYS A 404 2.72 -2.41 -2.42
CA LYS A 404 3.65 -3.29 -1.68
C LYS A 404 5.07 -2.76 -1.56
N TYR A 405 5.45 -1.78 -2.37
CA TYR A 405 6.82 -1.32 -2.49
C TYR A 405 6.90 0.19 -2.66
N VAL A 406 7.99 0.76 -2.18
CA VAL A 406 8.45 2.12 -2.47
C VAL A 406 9.81 2.03 -3.13
N ALA A 407 10.04 2.82 -4.17
CA ALA A 407 11.30 2.93 -4.88
C ALA A 407 11.82 4.36 -4.80
N LEU A 408 13.14 4.50 -4.59
CA LEU A 408 13.85 5.78 -4.56
C LEU A 408 14.84 5.86 -5.72
N GLY A 409 14.98 7.06 -6.28
CA GLY A 409 15.88 7.37 -7.38
C GLY A 409 16.65 8.66 -7.09
N GLY A 410 17.92 8.71 -7.49
CA GLY A 410 18.76 9.90 -7.29
C GLY A 410 20.20 9.63 -7.71
N GLU A 411 21.14 10.22 -6.97
CA GLU A 411 22.59 10.12 -7.19
C GLU A 411 23.35 9.48 -6.02
N PHE A 412 22.63 9.01 -4.99
CA PHE A 412 23.22 8.39 -3.82
C PHE A 412 24.14 7.22 -4.20
N PRO A 413 25.34 7.07 -3.59
CA PRO A 413 26.26 5.97 -3.87
C PRO A 413 26.00 4.74 -2.98
N SER A 414 25.22 4.89 -1.91
CA SER A 414 24.96 3.85 -0.92
C SER A 414 23.61 4.00 -0.23
N VAL A 415 23.12 2.87 0.29
CA VAL A 415 21.91 2.77 1.12
C VAL A 415 22.23 1.92 2.36
N ASN A 416 21.99 2.47 3.55
CA ASN A 416 22.30 1.85 4.85
C ASN A 416 23.74 1.32 4.93
N GLY A 417 24.71 2.11 4.47
CA GLY A 417 26.13 1.75 4.45
C GLY A 417 26.54 0.72 3.39
N LYS A 418 25.61 0.15 2.63
CA LYS A 418 25.90 -0.78 1.53
C LYS A 418 25.96 -0.06 0.19
N LYS A 419 26.89 -0.44 -0.69
CA LYS A 419 27.01 0.10 -2.05
C LYS A 419 25.73 -0.20 -2.84
N GLN A 420 25.05 0.85 -3.28
CA GLN A 420 23.84 0.80 -4.09
C GLN A 420 23.67 2.19 -4.71
N THR A 421 23.87 2.32 -6.02
CA THR A 421 23.93 3.63 -6.68
C THR A 421 22.64 4.00 -7.41
N GLY A 422 22.10 5.17 -7.08
CA GLY A 422 21.09 5.91 -7.86
C GLY A 422 19.68 5.34 -7.93
N LEU A 423 19.48 4.06 -7.60
CA LEU A 423 18.17 3.41 -7.54
C LEU A 423 18.13 2.43 -6.36
N THR A 424 17.00 2.36 -5.65
CA THR A 424 16.75 1.34 -4.62
C THR A 424 15.25 1.15 -4.42
N ARG A 425 14.86 0.10 -3.69
CA ARG A 425 13.47 -0.17 -3.33
C ARG A 425 13.35 -0.83 -1.96
N PHE A 426 12.19 -0.64 -1.36
CA PHE A 426 11.83 -1.13 -0.03
C PHE A 426 10.46 -1.81 -0.12
N GLY A 427 10.29 -2.92 0.58
CA GLY A 427 9.02 -3.65 0.63
C GLY A 427 8.35 -3.49 1.98
N PHE A 428 7.02 -3.60 2.02
CA PHE A 428 6.36 -3.85 3.31
C PHE A 428 6.91 -5.13 3.94
N PRO A 429 7.02 -5.17 5.28
CA PRO A 429 7.36 -6.41 5.95
C PRO A 429 6.37 -7.49 5.48
N PRO A 430 6.85 -8.70 5.14
CA PRO A 430 5.94 -9.78 4.82
C PRO A 430 4.99 -9.94 6.01
N PRO A 431 3.70 -10.21 5.78
CA PRO A 431 2.80 -10.47 6.89
C PRO A 431 3.44 -11.54 7.80
N PRO A 432 3.59 -11.31 9.12
CA PRO A 432 4.06 -12.33 10.04
C PRO A 432 3.39 -13.68 9.79
N LYS A 433 4.20 -14.76 9.70
CA LYS A 433 3.69 -16.11 9.47
C LYS A 433 2.61 -16.43 10.53
N PRO A 434 1.49 -17.08 10.17
CA PRO A 434 0.51 -17.51 11.15
C PRO A 434 1.19 -18.34 12.25
N VAL A 435 0.92 -18.04 13.52
CA VAL A 435 1.49 -18.79 14.65
C VAL A 435 0.85 -20.17 14.65
N VAL A 436 1.63 -21.21 14.34
CA VAL A 436 1.17 -22.60 14.38
C VAL A 436 1.02 -23.02 15.84
N VAL A 437 -0.22 -23.29 16.26
CA VAL A 437 -0.53 -23.73 17.63
C VAL A 437 -0.66 -25.25 17.73
N ALA A 438 -0.98 -25.93 16.62
CA ALA A 438 -0.88 -27.37 16.54
C ALA A 438 -0.63 -27.85 15.11
N SER A 439 0.11 -28.95 14.98
CA SER A 439 0.28 -29.65 13.70
C SER A 439 0.49 -31.13 13.93
N ASP A 440 -0.12 -31.98 13.10
CA ASP A 440 0.06 -33.43 13.14
C ASP A 440 -0.27 -34.05 11.78
N THR A 441 0.74 -34.65 11.15
CA THR A 441 0.60 -35.40 9.89
C THR A 441 0.28 -36.87 10.11
N PHE A 442 0.24 -37.34 11.37
CA PHE A 442 0.00 -38.74 11.72
C PHE A 442 0.93 -39.74 11.00
N GLY A 443 2.14 -39.31 10.60
CA GLY A 443 3.12 -40.17 9.91
C GLY A 443 3.73 -41.30 10.76
N ARG A 444 3.28 -41.44 12.02
CA ARG A 444 3.71 -42.47 12.98
C ARG A 444 2.78 -43.68 12.98
N SER A 445 3.17 -44.73 13.70
CA SER A 445 2.29 -45.87 14.00
C SER A 445 2.17 -46.08 15.51
N VAL A 446 0.93 -46.07 16.03
CA VAL A 446 0.63 -46.19 17.46
C VAL A 446 -0.57 -47.11 17.63
N LYS A 447 -0.46 -48.15 18.45
CA LYS A 447 -1.53 -49.16 18.63
C LYS A 447 -2.71 -48.67 19.48
N SER A 448 -2.47 -47.74 20.41
CA SER A 448 -3.48 -47.16 21.30
C SER A 448 -3.20 -45.67 21.50
N GLY A 449 -4.21 -44.83 21.29
CA GLY A 449 -4.09 -43.38 21.35
C GLY A 449 -3.52 -42.79 20.06
N PHE A 450 -3.63 -41.47 19.96
CA PHE A 450 -2.94 -40.74 18.89
C PHE A 450 -1.46 -40.51 19.21
N GLY A 451 -0.98 -40.55 20.46
CA GLY A 451 0.40 -40.22 20.79
C GLY A 451 0.66 -38.71 20.77
N SER A 452 1.84 -38.26 20.35
CA SER A 452 2.19 -36.83 20.32
C SER A 452 2.09 -36.20 18.94
N ALA A 453 1.51 -35.01 18.87
CA ALA A 453 1.49 -34.18 17.68
C ALA A 453 2.88 -33.59 17.38
N THR A 454 3.14 -33.25 16.12
CA THR A 454 4.35 -32.51 15.70
C THR A 454 4.44 -31.15 16.39
N THR A 455 3.30 -30.48 16.60
CA THR A 455 3.17 -29.27 17.41
C THR A 455 1.89 -29.36 18.23
N GLY A 456 1.91 -28.91 19.49
CA GLY A 456 0.74 -28.92 20.38
C GLY A 456 0.74 -30.00 21.48
N GLY A 457 1.78 -30.85 21.52
CA GLY A 457 2.03 -31.80 22.60
C GLY A 457 1.30 -33.14 22.45
N ALA A 458 1.09 -33.83 23.57
CA ALA A 458 0.44 -35.13 23.60
C ALA A 458 -1.08 -35.02 23.39
N TRP A 459 -1.63 -35.90 22.55
CA TRP A 459 -3.06 -36.11 22.43
C TRP A 459 -3.60 -36.82 23.67
N THR A 460 -4.69 -36.26 24.22
CA THR A 460 -5.45 -36.85 25.32
C THR A 460 -6.74 -37.46 24.77
N ASP A 461 -6.86 -38.79 24.86
CA ASP A 461 -8.04 -39.50 24.37
C ASP A 461 -9.30 -39.11 25.15
N ALA A 462 -10.45 -39.13 24.47
CA ALA A 462 -11.75 -38.85 25.04
C ALA A 462 -12.82 -39.76 24.45
N GLY A 463 -13.75 -40.24 25.29
CA GLY A 463 -14.84 -41.13 24.89
C GLY A 463 -14.49 -42.62 25.04
N ALA A 464 -14.91 -43.47 24.10
CA ALA A 464 -14.74 -44.91 24.17
C ALA A 464 -13.25 -45.30 24.28
N LYS A 465 -12.90 -46.11 25.31
CA LYS A 465 -11.53 -46.55 25.58
C LYS A 465 -10.98 -47.41 24.43
N GLY A 466 -9.72 -47.18 24.05
CA GLY A 466 -9.03 -47.94 23.01
C GLY A 466 -9.55 -47.71 21.59
N ALA A 467 -10.34 -46.65 21.37
CA ALA A 467 -10.92 -46.35 20.06
C ALA A 467 -9.97 -45.57 19.13
N THR A 468 -8.91 -44.96 19.66
CA THR A 468 -7.94 -44.16 18.91
C THR A 468 -6.66 -44.94 18.65
N SER A 469 -6.09 -44.77 17.44
CA SER A 469 -4.79 -45.32 17.06
C SER A 469 -4.19 -44.51 15.90
N VAL A 470 -2.96 -44.78 15.49
CA VAL A 470 -2.36 -44.20 14.27
C VAL A 470 -1.83 -45.32 13.40
N SER A 471 -2.26 -45.37 12.14
CA SER A 471 -1.79 -46.34 11.15
C SER A 471 -2.03 -45.85 9.73
N GLY A 472 -1.14 -46.23 8.80
CA GLY A 472 -1.26 -45.86 7.38
C GLY A 472 -1.24 -44.35 7.15
N GLY A 473 -0.48 -43.60 7.94
CA GLY A 473 -0.35 -42.14 7.81
C GLY A 473 -1.58 -41.34 8.26
N ALA A 474 -2.47 -41.93 9.06
CA ALA A 474 -3.66 -41.24 9.56
C ALA A 474 -4.00 -41.67 11.00
N GLY A 475 -4.51 -40.72 11.78
CA GLY A 475 -5.20 -41.01 13.04
C GLY A 475 -6.49 -41.77 12.75
N LYS A 476 -6.76 -42.84 13.49
CA LYS A 476 -7.94 -43.69 13.34
C LYS A 476 -8.81 -43.60 14.58
N VAL A 477 -10.10 -43.38 14.39
CA VAL A 477 -11.12 -43.50 15.44
C VAL A 477 -12.05 -44.65 15.07
N LYS A 478 -11.88 -45.81 15.71
CA LYS A 478 -12.70 -47.01 15.49
C LYS A 478 -13.83 -47.07 16.50
N LEU A 479 -15.05 -46.85 16.02
CA LEU A 479 -16.27 -46.89 16.83
C LEU A 479 -16.90 -48.28 16.71
N ALA A 480 -16.67 -49.12 17.72
CA ALA A 480 -17.05 -50.53 17.71
C ALA A 480 -18.56 -50.77 17.81
N LYS A 481 -19.32 -49.85 18.42
CA LYS A 481 -20.76 -49.99 18.66
C LYS A 481 -21.51 -48.73 18.26
N LYS A 482 -22.78 -48.92 17.90
CA LYS A 482 -23.74 -47.84 17.65
C LYS A 482 -23.91 -46.98 18.92
N GLY A 483 -23.98 -45.66 18.75
CA GLY A 483 -24.07 -44.70 19.85
C GLY A 483 -22.75 -44.37 20.54
N TYR A 484 -21.62 -44.96 20.11
CA TYR A 484 -20.32 -44.63 20.68
C TYR A 484 -19.79 -43.30 20.14
N ASN A 485 -19.08 -42.58 21.00
CA ASN A 485 -18.27 -41.43 20.62
C ASN A 485 -16.84 -41.64 21.11
N ALA A 486 -15.87 -41.14 20.35
CA ALA A 486 -14.46 -41.15 20.73
C ALA A 486 -13.70 -40.04 20.00
N GLY A 487 -12.45 -39.82 20.37
CA GLY A 487 -11.54 -38.88 19.73
C GLY A 487 -10.43 -38.47 20.68
N ALA A 488 -9.79 -37.33 20.42
CA ALA A 488 -8.74 -36.83 21.27
C ALA A 488 -8.63 -35.30 21.20
N TYR A 489 -8.00 -34.73 22.22
CA TYR A 489 -7.70 -33.30 22.32
C TYR A 489 -6.21 -33.06 22.55
N LEU A 490 -5.70 -31.97 22.02
CA LEU A 490 -4.43 -31.36 22.41
C LEU A 490 -4.70 -30.36 23.54
N THR A 491 -4.80 -30.86 24.76
CA THR A 491 -5.17 -30.05 25.95
C THR A 491 -4.05 -29.11 26.41
N GLY A 492 -2.81 -29.39 25.99
CA GLY A 492 -1.64 -28.53 26.20
C GLY A 492 -1.68 -27.24 25.38
N VAL A 493 -2.42 -27.23 24.27
CA VAL A 493 -2.66 -26.00 23.48
C VAL A 493 -3.52 -25.04 24.29
N LYS A 494 -3.14 -23.77 24.29
CA LYS A 494 -3.90 -22.65 24.86
C LYS A 494 -4.10 -21.61 23.77
N SER A 495 -5.20 -21.72 23.03
CA SER A 495 -5.52 -20.80 21.96
C SER A 495 -6.89 -20.15 22.17
N GLN A 496 -6.91 -18.82 22.12
CA GLN A 496 -8.14 -18.04 22.04
C GLN A 496 -8.67 -18.08 20.61
N ASN A 497 -7.84 -17.68 19.65
CA ASN A 497 -8.19 -17.63 18.24
C ASN A 497 -7.62 -18.85 17.52
N THR A 498 -8.44 -19.65 16.85
CA THR A 498 -7.97 -20.88 16.19
C THR A 498 -8.60 -21.00 14.81
N GLU A 499 -7.78 -21.17 13.79
CA GLU A 499 -8.18 -21.68 12.49
C GLU A 499 -7.62 -23.10 12.32
N LEU A 500 -8.50 -24.09 12.43
CA LEU A 500 -8.21 -25.52 12.36
C LEU A 500 -8.58 -26.05 10.98
N THR A 501 -7.65 -26.77 10.34
CA THR A 501 -7.89 -27.53 9.12
C THR A 501 -7.45 -28.97 9.30
N PHE A 502 -8.21 -29.93 8.76
CA PHE A 502 -7.77 -31.32 8.62
C PHE A 502 -8.56 -32.05 7.53
N LYS A 503 -8.02 -33.19 7.10
CA LYS A 503 -8.69 -34.16 6.24
C LYS A 503 -9.39 -35.22 7.09
N LEU A 504 -10.62 -35.56 6.72
CA LEU A 504 -11.39 -36.64 7.32
C LEU A 504 -11.95 -37.58 6.25
N SER A 505 -12.10 -38.86 6.61
CA SER A 505 -12.85 -39.85 5.82
C SER A 505 -13.40 -40.94 6.74
N THR A 506 -14.38 -41.69 6.26
CA THR A 506 -15.03 -42.80 6.96
C THR A 506 -15.15 -44.02 6.05
N ASP A 507 -14.93 -45.22 6.59
CA ASP A 507 -15.08 -46.49 5.86
C ASP A 507 -16.55 -46.88 5.56
N LYS A 508 -17.51 -46.09 6.07
CA LYS A 508 -18.96 -46.26 5.88
C LYS A 508 -19.62 -44.92 5.57
N ALA A 509 -20.72 -44.96 4.83
CA ALA A 509 -21.50 -43.77 4.45
C ALA A 509 -22.41 -43.23 5.57
N GLY A 510 -22.66 -44.04 6.62
CA GLY A 510 -23.68 -43.76 7.62
C GLY A 510 -25.10 -43.88 7.07
N SER A 511 -26.10 -43.93 7.95
CA SER A 511 -27.53 -43.91 7.60
C SER A 511 -28.34 -43.23 8.70
N GLY A 512 -29.47 -42.59 8.38
CA GLY A 512 -30.31 -41.88 9.36
C GLY A 512 -29.52 -40.86 10.19
N SER A 513 -29.34 -41.16 11.49
CA SER A 513 -28.49 -40.39 12.43
C SER A 513 -27.01 -40.25 12.02
N GLY A 514 -26.53 -41.06 11.06
CA GLY A 514 -25.29 -40.84 10.33
C GLY A 514 -24.00 -41.16 11.11
N ILE A 515 -22.88 -40.71 10.58
CA ILE A 515 -21.56 -40.68 11.25
C ILE A 515 -21.18 -39.21 11.35
N ALA A 516 -20.88 -38.74 12.56
CA ALA A 516 -20.49 -37.35 12.79
C ALA A 516 -19.00 -37.28 13.13
N VAL A 517 -18.31 -36.31 12.55
CA VAL A 517 -16.92 -35.94 12.86
C VAL A 517 -16.90 -34.46 13.21
N TRP A 518 -16.30 -34.12 14.35
CA TRP A 518 -16.14 -32.74 14.79
C TRP A 518 -14.69 -32.31 14.72
N GLY A 519 -14.47 -31.12 14.14
CA GLY A 519 -13.30 -30.32 14.44
C GLY A 519 -13.59 -29.44 15.65
N VAL A 520 -12.75 -29.49 16.67
CA VAL A 520 -12.87 -28.69 17.88
C VAL A 520 -11.81 -27.58 17.83
N GLY A 521 -12.25 -26.33 17.69
CA GLY A 521 -11.35 -25.18 17.56
C GLY A 521 -10.94 -24.56 18.90
N ARG A 522 -11.73 -24.79 19.97
CA ARG A 522 -11.45 -24.32 21.32
C ARG A 522 -12.14 -25.23 22.35
N ASN A 523 -11.37 -25.94 23.17
CA ASN A 523 -11.83 -26.77 24.28
C ASN A 523 -11.36 -26.13 25.59
N VAL A 524 -12.30 -25.55 26.34
CA VAL A 524 -12.01 -24.91 27.63
C VAL A 524 -12.21 -25.95 28.73
N ARG A 525 -11.11 -26.28 29.41
CA ARG A 525 -11.08 -27.33 30.43
C ARG A 525 -12.16 -27.05 31.49
N GLY A 526 -13.05 -28.02 31.71
CA GLY A 526 -14.12 -27.93 32.71
C GLY A 526 -15.38 -27.19 32.26
N ALA A 527 -15.38 -26.57 31.06
CA ALA A 527 -16.53 -25.83 30.55
C ALA A 527 -17.16 -26.44 29.28
N GLY A 528 -16.35 -26.99 28.37
CA GLY A 528 -16.83 -27.59 27.11
C GLY A 528 -16.02 -27.15 25.90
N ASP A 529 -16.61 -27.17 24.71
CA ASP A 529 -15.91 -26.78 23.48
C ASP A 529 -16.75 -26.06 22.41
N TYR A 530 -16.08 -25.31 21.54
CA TYR A 530 -16.61 -24.81 20.26
C TYR A 530 -16.15 -25.69 19.11
N ARG A 531 -17.10 -26.10 18.25
CA ARG A 531 -16.85 -27.13 17.24
C ARG A 531 -17.70 -27.01 15.99
N ALA A 532 -17.16 -27.53 14.88
CA ALA A 532 -17.89 -27.74 13.63
C ALA A 532 -18.15 -29.23 13.43
N ARG A 533 -19.40 -29.61 13.16
CA ARG A 533 -19.82 -30.99 12.91
C ARG A 533 -19.96 -31.22 11.41
N VAL A 534 -19.27 -32.23 10.89
CA VAL A 534 -19.54 -32.83 9.57
C VAL A 534 -20.29 -34.13 9.80
N ARG A 535 -21.53 -34.23 9.34
CA ARG A 535 -22.34 -35.45 9.47
C ARG A 535 -22.56 -36.08 8.10
N LEU A 536 -22.28 -37.37 8.02
CA LEU A 536 -22.40 -38.20 6.82
C LEU A 536 -23.60 -39.14 6.98
N ALA A 537 -24.58 -39.05 6.10
CA ALA A 537 -25.75 -39.92 6.10
C ALA A 537 -26.11 -40.30 4.66
N GLY A 538 -25.81 -41.55 4.30
CA GLY A 538 -25.84 -41.98 2.90
C GLY A 538 -24.81 -41.21 2.09
N ASN A 539 -25.22 -40.65 0.96
CA ASN A 539 -24.37 -39.82 0.12
C ASN A 539 -24.33 -38.33 0.54
N GLN A 540 -25.14 -37.92 1.52
CA GLN A 540 -25.30 -36.51 1.87
C GLN A 540 -24.29 -36.09 2.95
N VAL A 541 -23.67 -34.93 2.72
CA VAL A 541 -22.81 -34.24 3.70
C VAL A 541 -23.59 -33.09 4.32
N TYR A 542 -23.56 -33.01 5.65
CA TYR A 542 -24.13 -31.93 6.43
C TYR A 542 -23.05 -31.21 7.24
N LEU A 543 -23.20 -29.90 7.41
CA LEU A 543 -22.32 -29.06 8.22
C LEU A 543 -23.13 -28.34 9.31
N GLN A 544 -22.59 -28.22 10.52
CA GLN A 544 -23.19 -27.49 11.64
C GLN A 544 -22.11 -26.78 12.47
N LEU A 545 -22.44 -25.62 13.05
CA LEU A 545 -21.65 -25.00 14.11
C LEU A 545 -22.35 -25.19 15.45
N SER A 546 -21.61 -25.62 16.46
CA SER A 546 -22.16 -25.97 17.76
C SER A 546 -21.14 -25.73 18.86
N ARG A 547 -21.63 -25.78 20.09
CA ARG A 547 -20.81 -25.88 21.29
C ARG A 547 -21.20 -27.11 22.09
N SER A 548 -20.35 -27.52 23.00
CA SER A 548 -20.70 -28.46 24.07
C SER A 548 -20.49 -27.86 25.45
N ASP A 549 -21.17 -28.44 26.42
CA ASP A 549 -20.88 -28.23 27.84
C ASP A 549 -19.83 -29.25 28.36
N ASN A 550 -19.54 -29.18 29.65
CA ASN A 550 -18.58 -30.07 30.31
C ASN A 550 -19.05 -31.54 30.44
N LYS A 551 -20.33 -31.81 30.17
CA LYS A 551 -20.91 -33.16 30.05
C LYS A 551 -20.95 -33.61 28.58
N ASN A 552 -20.37 -32.83 27.67
CA ASN A 552 -20.33 -33.04 26.24
C ASN A 552 -21.74 -33.05 25.58
N VAL A 553 -22.71 -32.36 26.19
CA VAL A 553 -24.04 -32.14 25.63
C VAL A 553 -23.93 -31.04 24.57
N GLU A 554 -24.39 -31.33 23.35
CA GLU A 554 -24.29 -30.41 22.21
C GLU A 554 -25.41 -29.36 22.23
N SER A 555 -25.05 -28.10 22.03
CA SER A 555 -25.97 -26.98 21.78
C SER A 555 -25.65 -26.35 20.43
N VAL A 556 -26.69 -26.03 19.67
CA VAL A 556 -26.56 -25.51 18.30
C VAL A 556 -26.23 -24.02 18.33
N VAL A 557 -25.20 -23.60 17.58
CA VAL A 557 -24.89 -22.19 17.31
C VAL A 557 -25.45 -21.78 15.95
N VAL A 558 -25.20 -22.58 14.92
CA VAL A 558 -25.83 -22.46 13.59
C VAL A 558 -26.43 -23.80 13.23
N LYS A 559 -27.71 -23.81 12.83
CA LYS A 559 -28.45 -25.04 12.48
C LYS A 559 -27.72 -25.83 11.39
N GLU A 560 -27.89 -27.16 11.44
CA GLU A 560 -27.28 -28.06 10.47
C GLU A 560 -27.85 -27.83 9.07
N GLN A 561 -26.99 -27.81 8.05
CA GLN A 561 -27.36 -27.60 6.66
C GLN A 561 -26.71 -28.66 5.77
N ALA A 562 -27.44 -29.10 4.74
CA ALA A 562 -26.87 -29.92 3.68
C ALA A 562 -25.91 -29.08 2.84
N VAL A 563 -24.70 -29.60 2.60
CA VAL A 563 -23.67 -28.89 1.82
C VAL A 563 -23.99 -29.06 0.34
N LYS A 564 -24.47 -28.00 -0.30
CA LYS A 564 -24.87 -28.02 -1.72
C LYS A 564 -23.69 -28.41 -2.60
N GLY A 565 -23.94 -29.31 -3.56
CA GLY A 565 -22.94 -29.76 -4.53
C GLY A 565 -21.87 -30.71 -3.98
N LEU A 566 -21.98 -31.16 -2.72
CA LEU A 566 -21.03 -32.10 -2.12
C LEU A 566 -21.72 -33.41 -1.76
N THR A 567 -21.28 -34.50 -2.41
CA THR A 567 -21.68 -35.87 -2.08
C THR A 567 -20.52 -36.65 -1.47
N TYR A 568 -20.84 -37.69 -0.70
CA TYR A 568 -19.89 -38.55 -0.02
C TYR A 568 -20.00 -40.01 -0.46
N LYS A 569 -18.84 -40.68 -0.56
CA LYS A 569 -18.71 -42.14 -0.68
C LYS A 569 -17.74 -42.66 0.38
N PRO A 570 -17.91 -43.89 0.90
CA PRO A 570 -16.95 -44.49 1.83
C PRO A 570 -15.50 -44.38 1.34
N GLY A 571 -14.60 -43.94 2.21
CA GLY A 571 -13.18 -43.71 1.91
C GLY A 571 -12.87 -42.39 1.21
N GLN A 572 -13.86 -41.62 0.76
CA GLN A 572 -13.64 -40.31 0.15
C GLN A 572 -13.05 -39.33 1.18
N GLY A 573 -12.00 -38.60 0.81
CA GLY A 573 -11.46 -37.53 1.62
C GLY A 573 -12.33 -36.28 1.58
N LEU A 574 -12.61 -35.71 2.75
CA LEU A 574 -13.17 -34.37 2.90
C LEU A 574 -12.20 -33.49 3.69
N ARG A 575 -12.10 -32.21 3.33
CA ARG A 575 -11.36 -31.20 4.09
C ARG A 575 -12.35 -30.39 4.92
N LEU A 576 -12.11 -30.27 6.21
CA LEU A 576 -12.82 -29.36 7.11
C LEU A 576 -11.91 -28.20 7.47
N LYS A 577 -12.43 -26.97 7.37
CA LYS A 577 -11.83 -25.77 7.95
C LYS A 577 -12.81 -25.14 8.95
N LEU A 578 -12.34 -24.88 10.15
CA LEU A 578 -13.07 -24.23 11.24
C LEU A 578 -12.26 -23.04 11.75
N GLN A 579 -12.90 -21.88 11.86
CA GLN A 579 -12.35 -20.69 12.51
C GLN A 579 -13.16 -20.38 13.77
N VAL A 580 -12.48 -20.14 14.89
CA VAL A 580 -13.04 -19.72 16.18
C VAL A 580 -12.25 -18.50 16.65
N THR A 581 -12.85 -17.32 16.70
CA THR A 581 -12.16 -16.05 16.99
C THR A 581 -12.91 -15.17 17.99
N GLY A 582 -12.18 -14.34 18.72
CA GLY A 582 -12.74 -13.37 19.66
C GLY A 582 -13.17 -13.96 21.00
N SER A 583 -13.73 -13.09 21.84
CA SER A 583 -14.29 -13.40 23.16
C SER A 583 -15.44 -12.45 23.42
N SER A 584 -16.63 -12.99 23.67
CA SER A 584 -17.86 -12.27 23.99
C SER A 584 -18.24 -11.14 23.01
N PRO A 585 -18.61 -11.46 21.75
CA PRO A 585 -18.90 -12.81 21.26
C PRO A 585 -17.68 -13.53 20.69
N THR A 586 -17.66 -14.85 20.85
CA THR A 586 -16.83 -15.72 20.02
C THR A 586 -17.52 -15.93 18.68
N THR A 587 -16.81 -15.69 17.57
CA THR A 587 -17.27 -15.96 16.21
C THR A 587 -16.81 -17.35 15.77
N LEU A 588 -17.73 -18.16 15.23
CA LEU A 588 -17.46 -19.46 14.65
C LEU A 588 -17.75 -19.41 13.15
N ARG A 589 -16.84 -19.93 12.32
CA ARG A 589 -17.05 -20.10 10.87
C ARG A 589 -16.56 -21.47 10.43
N ALA A 590 -17.25 -22.10 9.49
CA ALA A 590 -16.81 -23.38 8.95
C ALA A 590 -17.13 -23.54 7.48
N LYS A 591 -16.32 -24.37 6.82
CA LYS A 591 -16.55 -24.88 5.47
C LYS A 591 -15.97 -26.28 5.31
N VAL A 592 -16.62 -27.08 4.48
CA VAL A 592 -16.21 -28.44 4.13
C VAL A 592 -16.30 -28.64 2.61
N TRP A 593 -15.31 -29.32 2.05
CA TRP A 593 -15.23 -29.62 0.62
C TRP A 593 -14.53 -30.95 0.38
N ALA A 594 -14.63 -31.49 -0.84
CA ALA A 594 -13.93 -32.71 -1.21
C ALA A 594 -12.41 -32.47 -1.27
N ASP A 595 -11.63 -33.42 -0.72
CA ASP A 595 -10.17 -33.37 -0.79
C ASP A 595 -9.70 -33.40 -2.25
N GLY A 596 -8.65 -32.62 -2.57
CA GLY A 596 -8.17 -32.42 -3.94
C GLY A 596 -9.00 -31.46 -4.81
N LYS A 597 -10.07 -30.85 -4.27
CA LYS A 597 -10.79 -29.74 -4.91
C LYS A 597 -10.40 -28.39 -4.28
N ALA A 598 -10.62 -27.31 -5.02
CA ALA A 598 -10.35 -25.95 -4.56
C ALA A 598 -11.15 -25.63 -3.29
N GLU A 599 -10.50 -24.95 -2.34
CA GLU A 599 -11.14 -24.44 -1.12
C GLU A 599 -12.23 -23.42 -1.51
N PRO A 600 -13.47 -23.53 -0.98
CA PRO A 600 -14.49 -22.51 -1.21
C PRO A 600 -14.04 -21.13 -0.74
N ALA A 601 -14.21 -20.11 -1.59
CA ALA A 601 -13.82 -18.74 -1.25
C ALA A 601 -14.61 -18.18 -0.06
N ALA A 602 -15.94 -18.40 -0.05
CA ALA A 602 -16.82 -17.99 1.03
C ALA A 602 -16.90 -19.02 2.17
N TRP A 603 -17.12 -18.55 3.40
CA TRP A 603 -17.51 -19.41 4.51
C TRP A 603 -18.92 -19.97 4.28
N GLN A 604 -19.10 -21.27 4.49
CA GLN A 604 -20.40 -21.92 4.30
C GLN A 604 -21.34 -21.67 5.48
N LEU A 605 -20.80 -21.64 6.71
CA LEU A 605 -21.52 -21.24 7.92
C LEU A 605 -20.71 -20.19 8.70
N SER A 606 -21.43 -19.25 9.33
CA SER A 606 -20.89 -18.26 10.27
C SER A 606 -21.91 -17.97 11.36
N GLY A 607 -21.48 -17.85 12.61
CA GLY A 607 -22.34 -17.51 13.75
C GLY A 607 -21.53 -17.03 14.96
N THR A 608 -22.22 -16.56 16.00
CA THR A 608 -21.61 -16.03 17.22
C THR A 608 -22.19 -16.69 18.46
N ASP A 609 -21.41 -16.79 19.54
CA ASP A 609 -21.84 -17.31 20.84
C ASP A 609 -21.12 -16.58 21.99
N THR A 610 -21.82 -16.38 23.11
CA THR A 610 -21.36 -15.61 24.27
C THR A 610 -21.30 -16.44 25.56
N THR A 611 -21.34 -17.77 25.47
CA THR A 611 -21.35 -18.67 26.64
C THR A 611 -20.14 -18.39 27.55
N PRO A 612 -20.33 -17.90 28.80
CA PRO A 612 -19.23 -17.36 29.60
C PRO A 612 -18.05 -18.33 29.79
N GLY A 613 -18.34 -19.61 30.07
CA GLY A 613 -17.31 -20.64 30.29
C GLY A 613 -16.47 -20.98 29.06
N LEU A 614 -16.86 -20.57 27.86
CA LEU A 614 -16.14 -20.87 26.61
C LEU A 614 -15.35 -19.67 26.05
N GLN A 615 -15.34 -18.54 26.76
CA GLN A 615 -14.67 -17.32 26.30
C GLN A 615 -13.17 -17.29 26.60
N ALA A 616 -12.62 -18.26 27.34
CA ALA A 616 -11.19 -18.35 27.63
C ALA A 616 -10.43 -19.22 26.62
N ALA A 617 -9.10 -19.08 26.58
CA ALA A 617 -8.25 -19.87 25.69
C ALA A 617 -8.35 -21.37 26.01
N GLY A 618 -8.38 -22.20 24.97
CA GLY A 618 -8.62 -23.63 25.09
C GLY A 618 -7.72 -24.48 24.20
N GLY A 619 -7.78 -25.79 24.41
CA GLY A 619 -7.16 -26.77 23.51
C GLY A 619 -7.95 -26.91 22.21
N LEU A 620 -7.53 -27.84 21.35
CA LEU A 620 -8.25 -28.18 20.13
C LEU A 620 -8.28 -29.68 19.95
N GLY A 621 -9.09 -30.20 19.02
CA GLY A 621 -9.11 -31.64 18.81
C GLY A 621 -10.04 -32.13 17.73
N VAL A 622 -10.18 -33.45 17.69
CA VAL A 622 -11.06 -34.15 16.75
C VAL A 622 -11.89 -35.17 17.51
N ARG A 623 -13.20 -35.17 17.27
CA ARG A 623 -14.16 -36.11 17.87
C ARG A 623 -14.95 -36.80 16.77
N ALA A 624 -15.46 -37.99 17.05
CA ALA A 624 -16.36 -38.73 16.17
C ALA A 624 -17.47 -39.44 16.95
N TYR A 625 -18.59 -39.68 16.29
CA TYR A 625 -19.76 -40.37 16.81
C TYR A 625 -20.40 -41.26 15.74
N LEU A 626 -20.78 -42.46 16.16
CA LEU A 626 -21.49 -43.41 15.33
C LEU A 626 -22.97 -43.39 15.70
N GLY A 627 -23.81 -42.88 14.80
CA GLY A 627 -25.25 -42.81 14.98
C GLY A 627 -25.91 -44.17 15.23
N ARG A 628 -27.01 -44.17 15.97
CA ARG A 628 -27.74 -45.40 16.37
C ARG A 628 -28.33 -46.19 15.20
N THR A 629 -28.51 -45.55 14.06
CA THR A 629 -29.03 -46.17 12.82
C THR A 629 -27.93 -46.65 11.87
N SER A 630 -26.69 -46.20 12.06
CA SER A 630 -25.55 -46.51 11.18
C SER A 630 -24.96 -47.89 11.44
N ALA A 631 -24.29 -48.47 10.44
CA ALA A 631 -23.60 -49.75 10.56
C ALA A 631 -22.36 -49.66 11.47
N ALA A 632 -22.16 -50.67 12.33
CA ALA A 632 -21.00 -50.80 13.20
C ALA A 632 -20.21 -52.08 12.86
N PRO A 633 -18.88 -52.12 13.05
CA PRO A 633 -18.03 -50.99 13.41
C PRO A 633 -17.85 -50.00 12.26
N ALA A 634 -17.48 -48.76 12.59
CA ALA A 634 -17.06 -47.75 11.62
C ALA A 634 -15.72 -47.14 12.04
N THR A 635 -14.86 -46.89 11.06
CA THR A 635 -13.53 -46.30 11.25
C THR A 635 -13.48 -44.94 10.57
N ILE A 636 -13.18 -43.92 11.35
CA ILE A 636 -12.91 -42.57 10.87
C ILE A 636 -11.39 -42.43 10.75
N SER A 637 -10.92 -41.90 9.63
CA SER A 637 -9.52 -41.52 9.43
C SER A 637 -9.39 -40.00 9.43
N VAL A 638 -8.38 -39.50 10.12
CA VAL A 638 -8.04 -38.09 10.28
C VAL A 638 -6.58 -37.89 9.89
N ASP A 639 -6.30 -36.89 9.06
CA ASP A 639 -4.96 -36.61 8.57
C ASP A 639 -4.73 -35.10 8.44
N GLY A 640 -3.48 -34.68 8.58
CA GLY A 640 -3.04 -33.30 8.38
C GLY A 640 -3.76 -32.30 9.28
N VAL A 641 -3.86 -32.60 10.58
CA VAL A 641 -4.35 -31.62 11.56
C VAL A 641 -3.39 -30.46 11.57
N TYR A 642 -3.87 -29.27 11.25
CA TYR A 642 -3.09 -28.05 11.22
C TYR A 642 -3.91 -26.90 11.77
N ALA A 643 -3.42 -26.25 12.81
CA ALA A 643 -4.10 -25.17 13.49
C ALA A 643 -3.17 -23.97 13.68
N VAL A 644 -3.67 -22.80 13.32
CA VAL A 644 -2.97 -21.53 13.47
C VAL A 644 -3.80 -20.54 14.27
N GLN A 645 -3.16 -19.55 14.87
CA GLN A 645 -3.85 -18.35 15.34
C GLN A 645 -4.16 -17.45 14.12
N PRO A 646 -5.43 -17.29 13.73
CA PRO A 646 -5.81 -16.31 12.73
C PRO A 646 -5.62 -14.91 13.34
N ARG A 647 -5.26 -13.95 12.49
CA ARG A 647 -5.17 -12.55 12.91
C ARG A 647 -6.54 -11.96 13.12
#